data_AF-A0A2I2ABV5-F1
#
_entry.id   AF-A0A2I2ABV5-F1
#
_cell.length_a   1.000
_cell.length_b   1.000
_cell.length_c   1.000
_cell.angle_alpha   90.00
_cell.angle_beta   90.00
_cell.angle_gamma   90.00
#
_symmetry.space_group_name_H-M   'P 1'
#
loop_
_entity.id
_entity.type
_entity.pdbx_description
1 polymer ?
#
loop_
_entity_poly.entity_id
_entity_poly.type
_entity_poly.pdbx_seq_one_letter_code
_entity_poly.pdbx_strand_id
1 'polypeptide(L)'
;MGKNKKLATVLAVSATLATTGMINQQKASADTVDNNNQTKQNAKVQTPVDKAQAQVDAAKADVDTAQKAVDTAKTEQAQAAKDVTAADASINEKQKELASAQNDYEQAKNQIDYYQKQLSEIGNISNIPQDIEQQIKDAKSDLDSKKETLESGYYNQKNDNEQIVINKAEIAKLTNEIADLQKQITVVEAQITNATNNDKTTLTQKLSQLKQQLDKANNDKGVAEGELEIYSIRLSYTNLGVAESENDVKNAQEKLDNLQKQLDLRNEFIQAHQSIDYSNQHLSNVSATLASLEDAIKAEEKTKADAQAKLDAANKKVTEATNALETAQANLAKAQQRLDALKQIDEVQQRFEDGHWRLYDKDGNKLTGFQRIEAEKKTVYYDKNGNMLYGQQNIAGKWYNFDKVTGAMSTGLTYLADQKKTVYYNDKGQMQYGQQNVDGKWYLFDNWTGAMKTGLQYIADQKKTVFYNNKGQMQYGQQNIGGYWYLFDKNTGAMQFGFQRIADQNKTVYYNKDGHMLYGQQNIGGKWYNFDKQTGAMSTGFTYLADQKKTVYYNDKGQMLYGWQTIKSGRYYFDPALGTMATGQKHAGKDWYNFDPKTGKMSTGLTYLADQNKTVYYANNGKMQYGQQNVNGKWYLFDKVTGAMKTGLQYIADQKKTVYYNKDGQMQYGQQNVNGKWYLFDNWTGAMKTGFQYIADQKKTVYYNKDGQMQYGQQNINGKWYNFDRVTGAMSTGLTYLADQKKTVYYNDKGQMQYGKQVIDGKTYEFDRVTGALLK
;
A
#
# COMPACT_ATOMS: atom_id res chain seq x y z
N MET A 1 18.33 -28.95 -0.06
CA MET A 1 18.32 -30.14 -0.93
C MET A 1 17.01 -30.16 -1.71
N GLY A 2 17.05 -30.31 -3.04
CA GLY A 2 15.82 -30.51 -3.84
C GLY A 2 15.42 -29.41 -4.83
N LYS A 3 16.35 -28.73 -5.51
CA LYS A 3 16.06 -27.94 -6.73
C LYS A 3 17.25 -28.01 -7.69
N ASN A 4 17.50 -29.17 -8.29
CA ASN A 4 18.44 -29.31 -9.41
C ASN A 4 18.14 -30.54 -10.28
N LYS A 5 16.85 -30.79 -10.56
CA LYS A 5 16.40 -31.90 -11.43
C LYS A 5 15.32 -31.54 -12.45
N LYS A 6 15.10 -30.24 -12.71
CA LYS A 6 14.15 -29.75 -13.74
C LYS A 6 14.79 -28.84 -14.80
N LEU A 7 16.12 -28.88 -14.94
CA LEU A 7 16.85 -28.22 -16.04
C LEU A 7 17.35 -29.20 -17.11
N ALA A 8 17.11 -30.51 -16.96
CA ALA A 8 17.68 -31.55 -17.82
C ALA A 8 16.69 -32.16 -18.85
N THR A 9 15.46 -31.62 -18.97
CA THR A 9 14.45 -32.20 -19.87
C THR A 9 13.90 -31.22 -20.92
N VAL A 10 14.33 -29.95 -20.91
CA VAL A 10 13.92 -28.95 -21.93
C VAL A 10 15.06 -28.63 -22.92
N LEU A 11 16.25 -29.19 -22.72
CA LEU A 11 17.38 -29.12 -23.65
C LEU A 11 17.48 -30.32 -24.61
N ALA A 12 16.54 -31.25 -24.57
CA ALA A 12 16.57 -32.49 -25.35
C ALA A 12 15.52 -32.60 -26.48
N VAL A 13 14.70 -31.56 -26.72
CA VAL A 13 13.71 -31.55 -27.82
C VAL A 13 14.02 -30.50 -28.90
N SER A 14 14.88 -29.53 -28.60
CA SER A 14 15.35 -28.52 -29.55
C SER A 14 16.64 -28.90 -30.29
N ALA A 15 17.22 -30.09 -30.02
CA ALA A 15 18.40 -30.61 -30.71
C ALA A 15 18.09 -31.66 -31.80
N THR A 16 16.83 -32.11 -31.93
CA THR A 16 16.43 -33.15 -32.90
C THR A 16 15.81 -32.59 -34.18
N LEU A 17 15.55 -31.28 -34.25
CA LEU A 17 15.03 -30.62 -35.46
C LEU A 17 16.11 -29.86 -36.26
N ALA A 18 17.31 -29.70 -35.71
CA ALA A 18 18.46 -29.14 -36.44
C ALA A 18 19.32 -30.21 -37.14
N THR A 19 19.14 -31.49 -36.81
CA THR A 19 19.93 -32.60 -37.37
C THR A 19 19.26 -33.31 -38.55
N THR A 20 17.95 -33.22 -38.73
CA THR A 20 17.27 -33.86 -39.88
C THR A 20 17.28 -32.99 -41.14
N GLY A 21 17.46 -31.68 -41.01
CA GLY A 21 17.58 -30.74 -42.13
C GLY A 21 18.99 -30.62 -42.72
N MET A 22 20.04 -31.02 -41.98
CA MET A 22 21.44 -30.92 -42.42
C MET A 22 22.07 -32.25 -42.84
N ILE A 23 21.45 -33.40 -42.59
CA ILE A 23 21.98 -34.72 -43.01
C ILE A 23 21.69 -35.07 -44.48
N ASN A 24 20.75 -34.38 -45.15
CA ASN A 24 20.46 -34.61 -46.58
C ASN A 24 21.22 -33.72 -47.57
N GLN A 25 22.18 -32.89 -47.12
CA GLN A 25 23.05 -32.11 -48.03
C GLN A 25 24.55 -32.40 -47.90
N GLN A 26 24.97 -33.29 -46.99
CA GLN A 26 26.38 -33.72 -46.88
C GLN A 26 26.61 -35.23 -47.10
N LYS A 27 25.61 -35.95 -47.60
CA LYS A 27 25.74 -37.35 -48.05
C LYS A 27 25.55 -37.52 -49.56
N ALA A 28 25.92 -36.51 -50.34
CA ALA A 28 25.94 -36.54 -51.80
C ALA A 28 27.30 -36.06 -52.38
N SER A 29 28.37 -36.09 -51.59
CA SER A 29 29.71 -35.66 -52.03
C SER A 29 30.85 -36.61 -51.63
N ALA A 30 30.56 -37.90 -51.37
CA ALA A 30 31.57 -38.85 -50.91
C ALA A 30 31.61 -40.21 -51.64
N ASP A 31 30.95 -40.39 -52.77
CA ASP A 31 31.09 -41.58 -53.62
C ASP A 31 31.26 -41.21 -55.10
N THR A 32 32.33 -40.48 -55.40
CA THR A 32 32.72 -40.22 -56.81
C THR A 32 34.21 -40.40 -57.02
N VAL A 33 34.75 -41.52 -56.52
CA VAL A 33 36.05 -42.06 -56.95
C VAL A 33 35.97 -43.59 -56.94
N ASP A 34 35.14 -44.17 -57.81
CA ASP A 34 35.44 -45.41 -58.57
C ASP A 34 34.20 -45.88 -59.33
N ASN A 35 34.17 -45.62 -60.63
CA ASN A 35 33.56 -46.44 -61.69
C ASN A 35 33.37 -45.62 -62.97
N ASN A 36 34.48 -45.18 -63.54
CA ASN A 36 34.57 -44.86 -64.96
C ASN A 36 34.83 -46.16 -65.73
N ASN A 37 33.78 -46.95 -66.00
CA ASN A 37 33.61 -47.81 -67.19
C ASN A 37 32.56 -48.91 -66.94
N GLN A 38 31.31 -48.64 -67.31
CA GLN A 38 30.29 -49.58 -67.86
C GLN A 38 28.89 -49.15 -67.43
N THR A 39 28.31 -48.20 -68.17
CA THR A 39 26.87 -48.11 -68.55
C THR A 39 26.62 -46.78 -69.29
N LYS A 40 27.39 -46.54 -70.36
CA LYS A 40 26.95 -45.69 -71.46
C LYS A 40 26.35 -46.59 -72.54
N GLN A 41 25.13 -47.06 -72.31
CA GLN A 41 24.27 -47.61 -73.37
C GLN A 41 22.83 -47.66 -72.84
N ASN A 42 21.92 -47.02 -73.58
CA ASN A 42 20.48 -46.86 -73.34
C ASN A 42 20.02 -45.83 -72.29
N ALA A 43 20.38 -44.55 -72.46
CA ALA A 43 19.48 -43.48 -72.04
C ALA A 43 18.56 -43.12 -73.22
N LYS A 44 17.32 -43.60 -73.18
CA LYS A 44 16.26 -43.20 -74.11
C LYS A 44 16.18 -41.67 -74.10
N VAL A 45 16.31 -41.02 -75.27
CA VAL A 45 16.10 -39.58 -75.40
C VAL A 45 14.63 -39.30 -75.06
N GLN A 46 14.37 -38.85 -73.84
CA GLN A 46 13.04 -38.51 -73.33
C GLN A 46 12.44 -37.41 -74.22
N THR A 47 11.34 -37.68 -74.92
CA THR A 47 10.69 -36.69 -75.80
C THR A 47 10.19 -35.50 -74.97
N PRO A 48 9.95 -34.31 -75.57
CA PRO A 48 9.40 -33.15 -74.84
C PRO A 48 8.08 -33.47 -74.11
N VAL A 49 7.30 -34.39 -74.67
CA VAL A 49 6.06 -34.92 -74.07
C VAL A 49 6.37 -35.81 -72.87
N ASP A 50 7.34 -36.73 -72.96
CA ASP A 50 7.73 -37.61 -71.86
C ASP A 50 8.31 -36.84 -70.66
N LYS A 51 9.04 -35.74 -70.91
CA LYS A 51 9.52 -34.84 -69.85
C LYS A 51 8.40 -34.05 -69.19
N ALA A 52 7.39 -33.62 -69.97
CA ALA A 52 6.22 -32.92 -69.45
C ALA A 52 5.34 -33.86 -68.60
N GLN A 53 5.22 -35.14 -68.96
CA GLN A 53 4.49 -36.13 -68.16
C GLN A 53 5.16 -36.38 -66.81
N ALA A 54 6.49 -36.51 -66.75
CA ALA A 54 7.22 -36.63 -65.48
C ALA A 54 7.06 -35.41 -64.56
N GLN A 55 6.89 -34.21 -65.14
CA GLN A 55 6.60 -32.99 -64.38
C GLN A 55 5.18 -32.97 -63.79
N VAL A 56 4.19 -33.58 -64.46
CA VAL A 56 2.84 -33.76 -63.93
C VAL A 56 2.86 -34.70 -62.72
N ASP A 57 3.60 -35.81 -62.79
CA ASP A 57 3.66 -36.78 -61.70
C ASP A 57 4.39 -36.23 -60.47
N ALA A 58 5.46 -35.45 -60.66
CA ALA A 58 6.11 -34.71 -59.58
C ALA A 58 5.18 -33.67 -58.93
N ALA A 59 4.42 -32.91 -59.74
CA ALA A 59 3.48 -31.92 -59.23
C ALA A 59 2.32 -32.55 -58.43
N LYS A 60 1.89 -33.78 -58.75
CA LYS A 60 0.92 -34.53 -57.91
C LYS A 60 1.49 -34.87 -56.53
N ALA A 61 2.74 -35.33 -56.47
CA ALA A 61 3.39 -35.63 -55.19
C ALA A 61 3.58 -34.37 -54.32
N ASP A 62 3.83 -33.21 -54.93
CA ASP A 62 3.90 -31.92 -54.24
C ASP A 62 2.55 -31.52 -53.63
N VAL A 63 1.43 -31.78 -54.33
CA VAL A 63 0.07 -31.55 -53.81
C VAL A 63 -0.20 -32.42 -52.57
N ASP A 64 0.11 -33.72 -52.62
CA ASP A 64 -0.09 -34.62 -51.49
C ASP A 64 0.74 -34.21 -50.26
N THR A 65 1.97 -33.73 -50.49
CA THR A 65 2.86 -33.23 -49.43
C THR A 65 2.32 -31.94 -48.81
N ALA A 66 1.85 -31.00 -49.64
CA ALA A 66 1.26 -29.75 -49.17
C ALA A 66 -0.03 -30.00 -48.37
N GLN A 67 -0.87 -30.97 -48.77
CA GLN A 67 -2.08 -31.33 -48.04
C GLN A 67 -1.78 -31.86 -46.63
N LYS A 68 -0.77 -32.74 -46.47
CA LYS A 68 -0.33 -33.22 -45.15
C LYS A 68 0.18 -32.08 -44.25
N ALA A 69 0.85 -31.09 -44.82
CA ALA A 69 1.31 -29.91 -44.09
C ALA A 69 0.12 -29.06 -43.57
N VAL A 70 -0.96 -28.93 -44.36
CA VAL A 70 -2.21 -28.27 -43.92
C VAL A 70 -2.84 -29.00 -42.73
N ASP A 71 -2.95 -30.34 -42.79
CA ASP A 71 -3.58 -31.12 -41.71
C ASP A 71 -2.78 -31.04 -40.39
N THR A 72 -1.45 -31.04 -40.51
CA THR A 72 -0.53 -30.85 -39.36
C THR A 72 -0.71 -29.46 -38.75
N ALA A 73 -0.72 -28.42 -39.59
CA ALA A 73 -0.88 -27.04 -39.13
C ALA A 73 -2.25 -26.80 -38.44
N LYS A 74 -3.32 -27.42 -38.95
CA LYS A 74 -4.66 -27.36 -38.32
C LYS A 74 -4.69 -28.04 -36.95
N THR A 75 -3.93 -29.12 -36.77
CA THR A 75 -3.80 -29.80 -35.48
C THR A 75 -3.08 -28.92 -34.45
N GLU A 76 -1.99 -28.26 -34.85
CA GLU A 76 -1.27 -27.29 -34.00
C GLU A 76 -2.17 -26.11 -33.62
N GLN A 77 -2.95 -25.59 -34.58
CA GLN A 77 -3.93 -24.51 -34.36
C GLN A 77 -4.98 -24.91 -33.31
N ALA A 78 -5.55 -26.11 -33.43
CA ALA A 78 -6.56 -26.61 -32.50
C ALA A 78 -6.01 -26.75 -31.06
N GLN A 79 -4.75 -27.17 -30.90
CA GLN A 79 -4.12 -27.25 -29.58
C GLN A 79 -3.83 -25.86 -29.01
N ALA A 80 -3.32 -24.93 -29.81
CA ALA A 80 -3.07 -23.56 -29.36
C ALA A 80 -4.36 -22.84 -28.94
N ALA A 81 -5.49 -23.11 -29.61
CA ALA A 81 -6.79 -22.55 -29.22
C ALA A 81 -7.29 -23.08 -27.87
N LYS A 82 -7.00 -24.35 -27.53
CA LYS A 82 -7.29 -24.91 -26.20
C LYS A 82 -6.48 -24.23 -25.10
N ASP A 83 -5.19 -23.96 -25.37
CA ASP A 83 -4.31 -23.30 -24.41
C ASP A 83 -4.79 -21.87 -24.08
N VAL A 84 -5.28 -21.12 -25.09
CA VAL A 84 -5.90 -19.79 -24.88
C VAL A 84 -7.14 -19.91 -24.00
N THR A 85 -8.03 -20.86 -24.32
CA THR A 85 -9.27 -21.09 -23.56
C THR A 85 -8.99 -21.45 -22.09
N ALA A 86 -7.97 -22.28 -21.84
CA ALA A 86 -7.56 -22.66 -20.49
C ALA A 86 -7.02 -21.46 -19.68
N ALA A 87 -6.20 -20.60 -20.31
CA ALA A 87 -5.71 -19.39 -19.67
C ALA A 87 -6.85 -18.42 -19.33
N ASP A 88 -7.84 -18.27 -20.23
CA ASP A 88 -9.04 -17.48 -19.98
C ASP A 88 -9.86 -17.98 -18.79
N ALA A 89 -10.05 -19.30 -18.68
CA ALA A 89 -10.75 -19.90 -17.54
C ALA A 89 -10.02 -19.62 -16.20
N SER A 90 -8.68 -19.71 -16.20
CA SER A 90 -7.83 -19.44 -15.02
C SER A 90 -7.91 -17.98 -14.58
N ILE A 91 -7.89 -17.03 -15.52
CA ILE A 91 -8.07 -15.59 -15.25
C ILE A 91 -9.45 -15.33 -14.63
N ASN A 92 -10.51 -15.88 -15.21
CA ASN A 92 -11.88 -15.69 -14.73
C ASN A 92 -12.05 -16.17 -13.28
N GLU A 93 -11.42 -17.29 -12.91
CA GLU A 93 -11.50 -17.80 -11.53
C GLU A 93 -10.79 -16.88 -10.55
N LYS A 94 -9.59 -16.38 -10.89
CA LYS A 94 -8.86 -15.41 -10.05
C LYS A 94 -9.58 -14.07 -9.93
N GLN A 95 -10.30 -13.65 -10.97
CA GLN A 95 -11.14 -12.45 -10.91
C GLN A 95 -12.32 -12.62 -9.95
N LYS A 96 -12.90 -13.82 -9.81
CA LYS A 96 -13.91 -14.09 -8.77
C LYS A 96 -13.31 -14.03 -7.37
N GLU A 97 -12.14 -14.64 -7.17
CA GLU A 97 -11.40 -14.57 -5.90
C GLU A 97 -11.09 -13.10 -5.53
N LEU A 98 -10.67 -12.29 -6.50
CA LEU A 98 -10.42 -10.86 -6.33
C LEU A 98 -11.70 -10.12 -5.90
N ALA A 99 -12.84 -10.39 -6.56
CA ALA A 99 -14.12 -9.76 -6.21
C ALA A 99 -14.58 -10.13 -4.79
N SER A 100 -14.39 -11.38 -4.37
CA SER A 100 -14.67 -11.80 -2.98
C SER A 100 -13.79 -11.06 -1.98
N ALA A 101 -12.48 -10.98 -2.24
CA ALA A 101 -11.54 -10.27 -1.37
C ALA A 101 -11.83 -8.76 -1.30
N GLN A 102 -12.31 -8.15 -2.40
CA GLN A 102 -12.74 -6.75 -2.41
C GLN A 102 -13.98 -6.53 -1.53
N ASN A 103 -14.94 -7.46 -1.56
CA ASN A 103 -16.09 -7.40 -0.67
C ASN A 103 -15.68 -7.54 0.80
N ASP A 104 -14.78 -8.46 1.12
CA ASP A 104 -14.26 -8.63 2.49
C ASP A 104 -13.52 -7.37 2.98
N TYR A 105 -12.78 -6.71 2.07
CA TYR A 105 -12.12 -5.43 2.36
C TYR A 105 -13.13 -4.34 2.74
N GLU A 106 -14.19 -4.17 1.96
CA GLU A 106 -15.23 -3.17 2.25
C GLU A 106 -16.01 -3.52 3.53
N GLN A 107 -16.28 -4.80 3.82
CA GLN A 107 -16.89 -5.21 5.08
C GLN A 107 -15.99 -4.85 6.28
N ALA A 108 -14.69 -5.13 6.20
CA ALA A 108 -13.74 -4.78 7.25
C ALA A 108 -13.67 -3.27 7.50
N LYS A 109 -13.70 -2.47 6.42
CA LYS A 109 -13.72 -1.01 6.48
C LYS A 109 -15.00 -0.47 7.11
N ASN A 110 -16.17 -0.97 6.69
CA ASN A 110 -17.45 -0.59 7.28
C ASN A 110 -17.51 -0.93 8.78
N GLN A 111 -16.90 -2.05 9.20
CA GLN A 111 -16.78 -2.42 10.61
C GLN A 111 -15.92 -1.42 11.40
N ILE A 112 -14.81 -0.96 10.82
CA ILE A 112 -13.97 0.08 11.43
C ILE A 112 -14.76 1.38 11.59
N ASP A 113 -15.46 1.82 10.53
CA ASP A 113 -16.27 3.03 10.55
C ASP A 113 -17.38 2.96 11.62
N TYR A 114 -18.02 1.79 11.77
CA TYR A 114 -19.00 1.53 12.83
C TYR A 114 -18.42 1.74 14.23
N TYR A 115 -17.29 1.10 14.54
CA TYR A 115 -16.67 1.23 15.87
C TYR A 115 -16.05 2.62 16.11
N GLN A 116 -15.54 3.29 15.08
CA GLN A 116 -15.10 4.68 15.18
C GLN A 116 -16.26 5.62 15.51
N LYS A 117 -17.44 5.39 14.92
CA LYS A 117 -18.65 6.13 15.27
C LYS A 117 -19.06 5.88 16.73
N GLN A 118 -19.06 4.63 17.18
CA GLN A 118 -19.32 4.29 18.59
C GLN A 118 -18.34 5.01 19.54
N LEU A 119 -17.05 5.06 19.20
CA LEU A 119 -16.07 5.82 19.99
C LEU A 119 -16.35 7.33 20.02
N SER A 120 -16.85 7.90 18.92
CA SER A 120 -17.23 9.32 18.88
C SER A 120 -18.42 9.64 19.77
N GLU A 121 -19.33 8.67 19.96
CA GLU A 121 -20.50 8.78 20.84
C GLU A 121 -20.12 8.62 22.32
N ILE A 122 -19.17 7.72 22.64
CA ILE A 122 -18.62 7.55 24.01
C ILE A 122 -17.87 8.81 24.47
N GLY A 123 -17.20 9.51 23.55
CA GLY A 123 -16.51 10.76 23.84
C GLY A 123 -15.22 10.58 24.65
N ASN A 124 -14.82 11.61 25.39
CA ASN A 124 -13.53 11.65 26.08
C ASN A 124 -13.58 10.98 27.46
N ILE A 125 -12.96 9.81 27.57
CA ILE A 125 -12.87 9.05 28.83
C ILE A 125 -11.73 9.49 29.78
N SER A 126 -10.97 10.54 29.45
CA SER A 126 -9.83 11.00 30.26
C SER A 126 -10.18 11.38 31.71
N ASN A 127 -11.46 11.63 32.00
CA ASN A 127 -11.93 11.93 33.35
C ASN A 127 -12.22 10.66 34.18
N ILE A 128 -12.17 9.47 33.58
CA ILE A 128 -12.40 8.20 34.27
C ILE A 128 -11.09 7.75 34.96
N PRO A 129 -11.09 7.57 36.29
CA PRO A 129 -9.90 7.13 37.02
C PRO A 129 -9.39 5.76 36.58
N GLN A 130 -8.07 5.57 36.57
CA GLN A 130 -7.46 4.27 36.24
C GLN A 130 -7.71 3.20 37.31
N ASP A 131 -7.91 3.63 38.55
CA ASP A 131 -8.19 2.80 39.72
C ASP A 131 -9.69 2.65 40.00
N ILE A 132 -10.56 2.89 38.99
CA ILE A 132 -12.01 2.91 39.19
C ILE A 132 -12.58 1.61 39.78
N GLU A 133 -12.02 0.46 39.43
CA GLU A 133 -12.41 -0.83 40.02
C GLU A 133 -12.14 -0.88 41.53
N GLN A 134 -11.03 -0.27 41.98
CA GLN A 134 -10.71 -0.14 43.41
C GLN A 134 -11.63 0.90 44.07
N GLN A 135 -11.92 2.02 43.41
CA GLN A 135 -12.87 3.01 43.94
C GLN A 135 -14.28 2.45 44.09
N ILE A 136 -14.74 1.59 43.18
CA ILE A 136 -16.01 0.86 43.30
C ILE A 136 -16.00 -0.07 44.51
N LYS A 137 -14.89 -0.80 44.71
CA LYS A 137 -14.73 -1.69 45.87
C LYS A 137 -14.78 -0.91 47.18
N ASP A 138 -14.09 0.23 47.25
CA ASP A 138 -14.06 1.09 48.42
C ASP A 138 -15.44 1.73 48.67
N ALA A 139 -16.12 2.21 47.62
CA ALA A 139 -17.47 2.77 47.72
C ALA A 139 -18.50 1.73 48.18
N LYS A 140 -18.35 0.47 47.75
CA LYS A 140 -19.21 -0.63 48.19
C LYS A 140 -19.00 -0.96 49.67
N SER A 141 -17.75 -0.99 50.12
CA SER A 141 -17.43 -1.16 51.55
C SER A 141 -17.95 -0.02 52.42
N ASP A 142 -17.88 1.22 51.94
CA ASP A 142 -18.44 2.40 52.64
C ASP A 142 -19.97 2.32 52.73
N LEU A 143 -20.64 1.94 51.64
CA LEU A 143 -22.08 1.72 51.61
C LEU A 143 -22.52 0.64 52.61
N ASP A 144 -21.81 -0.50 52.65
CA ASP A 144 -22.12 -1.60 53.56
C ASP A 144 -21.96 -1.15 55.02
N SER A 145 -20.88 -0.43 55.35
CA SER A 145 -20.66 0.13 56.70
C SER A 145 -21.74 1.14 57.12
N LYS A 146 -22.18 2.00 56.19
CA LYS A 146 -23.27 2.97 56.45
C LYS A 146 -24.62 2.27 56.66
N LYS A 147 -24.89 1.17 55.94
CA LYS A 147 -26.09 0.34 56.16
C LYS A 147 -26.10 -0.31 57.54
N GLU A 148 -24.97 -0.85 58.00
CA GLU A 148 -24.85 -1.42 59.35
C GLU A 148 -25.12 -0.37 60.44
N THR A 149 -24.62 0.86 60.24
CA THR A 149 -24.88 1.99 61.14
C THR A 149 -26.37 2.35 61.18
N LEU A 150 -27.02 2.41 60.01
CA LEU A 150 -28.45 2.67 59.90
C LEU A 150 -29.29 1.57 60.56
N GLU A 151 -28.96 0.29 60.35
CA GLU A 151 -29.63 -0.85 61.00
C GLU A 151 -29.53 -0.77 62.53
N SER A 152 -28.35 -0.41 63.05
CA SER A 152 -28.14 -0.17 64.47
C SER A 152 -28.98 1.00 64.99
N GLY A 153 -29.11 2.07 64.21
CA GLY A 153 -29.97 3.21 64.51
C GLY A 153 -31.46 2.82 64.63
N TYR A 154 -32.00 2.07 63.66
CA TYR A 154 -33.37 1.57 63.72
C TYR A 154 -33.60 0.61 64.90
N TYR A 155 -32.61 -0.22 65.23
CA TYR A 155 -32.70 -1.11 66.39
C TYR A 155 -32.82 -0.33 67.70
N ASN A 156 -32.00 0.71 67.89
CA ASN A 156 -32.07 1.58 69.07
C ASN A 156 -33.39 2.37 69.12
N GLN A 157 -33.85 2.89 67.98
CA GLN A 157 -35.13 3.60 67.88
C GLN A 157 -36.31 2.71 68.31
N LYS A 158 -36.30 1.44 67.88
CA LYS A 158 -37.31 0.45 68.27
C LYS A 158 -37.29 0.20 69.77
N ASN A 159 -36.12 -0.07 70.36
CA ASN A 159 -35.99 -0.33 71.80
C ASN A 159 -36.44 0.86 72.65
N ASP A 160 -36.07 2.08 72.24
CA ASP A 160 -36.48 3.30 72.95
C ASP A 160 -37.99 3.51 72.91
N ASN A 161 -38.62 3.28 71.75
CA ASN A 161 -40.08 3.31 71.61
C ASN A 161 -40.78 2.27 72.49
N GLU A 162 -40.26 1.03 72.52
CA GLU A 162 -40.82 -0.04 73.37
C GLU A 162 -40.75 0.33 74.85
N GLN A 163 -39.63 0.88 75.33
CA GLN A 163 -39.51 1.30 76.73
C GLN A 163 -40.40 2.49 77.08
N ILE A 164 -40.57 3.46 76.17
CA ILE A 164 -41.51 4.57 76.36
C ILE A 164 -42.95 4.05 76.57
N VAL A 165 -43.36 3.05 75.80
CA VAL A 165 -44.68 2.43 75.95
C VAL A 165 -44.81 1.73 77.30
N ILE A 166 -43.79 0.98 77.71
CA ILE A 166 -43.75 0.30 79.02
C ILE A 166 -43.86 1.32 80.16
N ASN A 167 -43.06 2.38 80.14
CA ASN A 167 -43.04 3.37 81.21
C ASN A 167 -44.36 4.15 81.29
N LYS A 168 -44.97 4.50 80.14
CA LYS A 168 -46.31 5.10 80.11
C LYS A 168 -47.38 4.18 80.73
N ALA A 169 -47.31 2.89 80.43
CA ALA A 169 -48.25 1.91 80.99
C ALA A 169 -48.06 1.77 82.53
N GLU A 170 -46.82 1.72 83.01
CA GLU A 170 -46.54 1.63 84.45
C GLU A 170 -46.95 2.91 85.20
N ILE A 171 -46.72 4.10 84.63
CA ILE A 171 -47.20 5.37 85.20
C ILE A 171 -48.72 5.39 85.31
N ALA A 172 -49.44 4.92 84.28
CA ALA A 172 -50.90 4.84 84.29
C ALA A 172 -51.41 3.88 85.38
N LYS A 173 -50.76 2.72 85.51
CA LYS A 173 -51.06 1.73 86.56
C LYS A 173 -50.80 2.29 87.96
N LEU A 174 -49.63 2.87 88.21
CA LEU A 174 -49.27 3.48 89.49
C LEU A 174 -50.16 4.68 89.82
N THR A 175 -50.58 5.46 88.83
CA THR A 175 -51.54 6.56 89.03
C THR A 175 -52.88 6.05 89.54
N ASN A 176 -53.38 4.93 88.99
CA ASN A 176 -54.60 4.30 89.48
C ASN A 176 -54.41 3.71 90.88
N GLU A 177 -53.27 3.07 91.16
CA GLU A 177 -52.94 2.52 92.48
C GLU A 177 -52.84 3.60 93.56
N ILE A 178 -52.17 4.72 93.26
CA ILE A 178 -52.08 5.90 94.14
C ILE A 178 -53.47 6.44 94.45
N ALA A 179 -54.34 6.58 93.44
CA ALA A 179 -55.71 7.08 93.64
C ALA A 179 -56.54 6.13 94.54
N ASP A 180 -56.38 4.82 94.38
CA ASP A 180 -57.04 3.83 95.23
C ASP A 180 -56.50 3.84 96.67
N LEU A 181 -55.16 3.89 96.84
CA LEU A 181 -54.52 4.00 98.14
C LEU A 181 -54.94 5.27 98.89
N GLN A 182 -55.01 6.42 98.22
CA GLN A 182 -55.51 7.68 98.79
C GLN A 182 -56.95 7.55 99.27
N LYS A 183 -57.81 6.86 98.50
CA LYS A 183 -59.19 6.58 98.87
C LYS A 183 -59.26 5.66 100.09
N GLN A 184 -58.47 4.59 100.13
CA GLN A 184 -58.40 3.67 101.27
C GLN A 184 -57.89 4.37 102.54
N ILE A 185 -56.85 5.22 102.43
CA ILE A 185 -56.32 6.04 103.53
C ILE A 185 -57.41 6.94 104.09
N THR A 186 -58.14 7.67 103.23
CA THR A 186 -59.24 8.56 103.64
C THR A 186 -60.31 7.81 104.44
N VAL A 187 -60.67 6.59 103.99
CA VAL A 187 -61.64 5.72 104.69
C VAL A 187 -61.11 5.28 106.06
N VAL A 188 -59.85 4.83 106.14
CA VAL A 188 -59.23 4.38 107.40
C VAL A 188 -59.05 5.54 108.39
N GLU A 189 -58.67 6.73 107.93
CA GLU A 189 -58.57 7.95 108.75
C GLU A 189 -59.94 8.33 109.35
N ALA A 190 -61.02 8.21 108.57
CA ALA A 190 -62.38 8.40 109.06
C ALA A 190 -62.79 7.32 110.09
N GLN A 191 -62.40 6.06 109.89
CA GLN A 191 -62.66 4.96 110.83
C GLN A 191 -61.92 5.14 112.17
N ILE A 192 -60.66 5.60 112.16
CA ILE A 192 -59.86 5.89 113.37
C ILE A 192 -60.52 6.97 114.24
N THR A 193 -61.18 7.95 113.62
CA THR A 193 -61.85 9.06 114.31
C THR A 193 -63.02 8.56 115.17
N ASN A 194 -63.63 7.42 114.82
CA ASN A 194 -64.84 6.87 115.45
C ASN A 194 -64.60 5.59 116.30
N ALA A 195 -63.35 5.16 116.50
CA ALA A 195 -63.01 3.85 117.10
C ALA A 195 -62.71 3.91 118.62
N THR A 196 -63.00 2.81 119.35
CA THR A 196 -62.66 2.64 120.78
C THR A 196 -61.16 2.32 120.98
N ASN A 197 -60.62 2.49 122.20
CA ASN A 197 -59.18 2.50 122.47
C ASN A 197 -58.38 1.27 121.97
N ASN A 198 -58.96 0.06 121.94
CA ASN A 198 -58.27 -1.14 121.45
C ASN A 198 -58.28 -1.30 119.91
N ASP A 199 -59.32 -0.84 119.22
CA ASP A 199 -59.42 -0.88 117.74
C ASP A 199 -58.52 0.18 117.06
N LYS A 200 -58.28 1.28 117.78
CA LYS A 200 -57.50 2.43 117.31
C LYS A 200 -56.04 2.06 117.01
N THR A 201 -55.43 1.18 117.80
CA THR A 201 -54.04 0.73 117.62
C THR A 201 -53.87 -0.04 116.30
N THR A 202 -54.77 -0.99 116.01
CA THR A 202 -54.74 -1.81 114.79
C THR A 202 -55.01 -0.97 113.53
N LEU A 203 -55.98 -0.05 113.59
CA LEU A 203 -56.25 0.87 112.48
C LEU A 203 -55.11 1.86 112.23
N THR A 204 -54.43 2.31 113.29
CA THR A 204 -53.25 3.20 113.16
C THR A 204 -52.07 2.47 112.50
N GLN A 205 -51.85 1.18 112.81
CA GLN A 205 -50.86 0.36 112.10
C GLN A 205 -51.23 0.18 110.62
N LYS A 206 -52.50 -0.11 110.30
CA LYS A 206 -52.98 -0.22 108.92
C LYS A 206 -52.82 1.08 108.14
N LEU A 207 -53.11 2.22 108.78
CA LEU A 207 -52.90 3.55 108.20
C LEU A 207 -51.41 3.80 107.91
N SER A 208 -50.52 3.44 108.83
CA SER A 208 -49.07 3.57 108.63
C SER A 208 -48.57 2.72 107.46
N GLN A 209 -49.09 1.50 107.30
CA GLN A 209 -48.76 0.62 106.17
C GLN A 209 -49.26 1.17 104.84
N LEU A 210 -50.51 1.68 104.79
CA LEU A 210 -51.06 2.31 103.59
C LEU A 210 -50.30 3.58 103.20
N LYS A 211 -49.89 4.41 104.16
CA LYS A 211 -49.05 5.60 103.90
C LYS A 211 -47.67 5.22 103.34
N GLN A 212 -47.03 4.17 103.89
CA GLN A 212 -45.79 3.65 103.32
C GLN A 212 -45.96 3.10 101.89
N GLN A 213 -47.06 2.42 101.60
CA GLN A 213 -47.37 1.95 100.25
C GLN A 213 -47.62 3.12 99.29
N LEU A 214 -48.32 4.17 99.73
CA LEU A 214 -48.54 5.39 98.97
C LEU A 214 -47.22 6.11 98.66
N ASP A 215 -46.34 6.27 99.65
CA ASP A 215 -45.02 6.89 99.46
C ASP A 215 -44.17 6.08 98.49
N LYS A 216 -44.19 4.75 98.58
CA LYS A 216 -43.51 3.86 97.64
C LYS A 216 -44.08 4.02 96.22
N ALA A 217 -45.40 3.97 96.05
CA ALA A 217 -46.03 4.10 94.74
C ALA A 217 -45.78 5.49 94.10
N ASN A 218 -45.78 6.56 94.90
CA ASN A 218 -45.39 7.90 94.44
C ASN A 218 -43.92 7.98 94.01
N ASN A 219 -43.01 7.38 94.78
CA ASN A 219 -41.60 7.32 94.42
C ASN A 219 -41.38 6.50 93.13
N ASP A 220 -41.97 5.31 93.03
CA ASP A 220 -41.89 4.44 91.85
C ASP A 220 -42.48 5.15 90.61
N LYS A 221 -43.57 5.91 90.78
CA LYS A 221 -44.16 6.74 89.72
C LYS A 221 -43.20 7.85 89.28
N GLY A 222 -42.58 8.56 90.21
CA GLY A 222 -41.58 9.60 89.91
C GLY A 222 -40.36 9.05 89.19
N VAL A 223 -39.91 7.83 89.54
CA VAL A 223 -38.84 7.11 88.82
C VAL A 223 -39.28 6.79 87.39
N ALA A 224 -40.47 6.22 87.19
CA ALA A 224 -40.99 5.89 85.87
C ALA A 224 -41.21 7.13 84.98
N GLU A 225 -41.63 8.26 85.56
CA GLU A 225 -41.74 9.57 84.88
C GLU A 225 -40.36 10.11 84.45
N GLY A 226 -39.36 10.03 85.33
CA GLY A 226 -37.98 10.41 85.00
C GLY A 226 -37.36 9.53 83.91
N GLU A 227 -37.57 8.21 83.97
CA GLU A 227 -37.14 7.30 82.91
C GLU A 227 -37.88 7.59 81.60
N LEU A 228 -39.19 7.83 81.62
CA LEU A 228 -39.96 8.22 80.43
C LEU A 228 -39.38 9.47 79.76
N GLU A 229 -38.99 10.48 80.52
CA GLU A 229 -38.34 11.70 80.00
C GLU A 229 -36.99 11.38 79.35
N ILE A 230 -36.15 10.59 80.01
CA ILE A 230 -34.84 10.15 79.48
C ILE A 230 -35.00 9.40 78.15
N TYR A 231 -35.89 8.40 78.10
CA TYR A 231 -36.12 7.61 76.89
C TYR A 231 -36.75 8.45 75.77
N SER A 232 -37.62 9.41 76.09
CA SER A 232 -38.21 10.33 75.08
C SER A 232 -37.16 11.26 74.47
N ILE A 233 -36.26 11.80 75.29
CA ILE A 233 -35.13 12.63 74.82
C ILE A 233 -34.20 11.76 73.96
N ARG A 234 -33.81 10.58 74.44
CA ARG A 234 -32.94 9.67 73.67
C ARG A 234 -33.55 9.30 72.31
N LEU A 235 -34.84 8.97 72.25
CA LEU A 235 -35.54 8.69 70.99
C LEU A 235 -35.45 9.86 70.00
N SER A 236 -35.57 11.10 70.47
CA SER A 236 -35.47 12.28 69.60
C SER A 236 -34.08 12.42 68.95
N TYR A 237 -33.00 12.15 69.71
CA TYR A 237 -31.65 12.10 69.17
C TYR A 237 -31.44 10.90 68.24
N THR A 238 -31.96 9.72 68.60
CA THR A 238 -31.90 8.52 67.75
C THR A 238 -32.60 8.76 66.41
N ASN A 239 -33.77 9.42 66.39
CA ASN A 239 -34.49 9.75 65.17
C ASN A 239 -33.70 10.68 64.24
N LEU A 240 -33.03 11.69 64.79
CA LEU A 240 -32.13 12.58 64.02
C LEU A 240 -30.96 11.79 63.43
N GLY A 241 -30.30 10.94 64.23
CA GLY A 241 -29.19 10.12 63.78
C GLY A 241 -29.57 9.09 62.71
N VAL A 242 -30.78 8.51 62.80
CA VAL A 242 -31.34 7.61 61.77
C VAL A 242 -31.55 8.38 60.46
N ALA A 243 -32.17 9.56 60.50
CA ALA A 243 -32.41 10.37 59.29
C ALA A 243 -31.09 10.80 58.61
N GLU A 244 -30.07 11.16 59.38
CA GLU A 244 -28.72 11.43 58.85
C GLU A 244 -28.11 10.18 58.20
N SER A 245 -28.23 9.02 58.86
CA SER A 245 -27.72 7.73 58.36
C SER A 245 -28.42 7.28 57.07
N GLU A 246 -29.74 7.49 56.95
CA GLU A 246 -30.50 7.24 55.72
C GLU A 246 -29.97 8.07 54.54
N ASN A 247 -29.71 9.36 54.76
CA ASN A 247 -29.16 10.24 53.75
C ASN A 247 -27.73 9.84 53.36
N ASP A 248 -26.93 9.41 54.33
CA ASP A 248 -25.59 8.90 54.12
C ASP A 248 -25.56 7.63 53.25
N VAL A 249 -26.46 6.67 53.52
CA VAL A 249 -26.62 5.46 52.70
C VAL A 249 -27.02 5.84 51.27
N LYS A 250 -27.97 6.77 51.11
CA LYS A 250 -28.40 7.24 49.79
C LYS A 250 -27.25 7.87 49.00
N ASN A 251 -26.48 8.76 49.62
CA ASN A 251 -25.33 9.41 48.96
C ASN A 251 -24.23 8.40 48.60
N ALA A 252 -23.96 7.42 49.46
CA ALA A 252 -22.99 6.37 49.18
C ALA A 252 -23.45 5.47 48.01
N GLN A 253 -24.74 5.15 47.93
CA GLN A 253 -25.32 4.40 46.81
C GLN A 253 -25.22 5.19 45.50
N GLU A 254 -25.58 6.47 45.48
CA GLU A 254 -25.46 7.32 44.29
C GLU A 254 -24.01 7.43 43.79
N LYS A 255 -23.04 7.48 44.71
CA LYS A 255 -21.61 7.45 44.37
C LYS A 255 -21.21 6.13 43.73
N LEU A 256 -21.63 4.99 44.29
CA LEU A 256 -21.35 3.66 43.74
C LEU A 256 -21.95 3.51 42.34
N ASP A 257 -23.20 3.92 42.14
CA ASP A 257 -23.89 3.83 40.85
C ASP A 257 -23.21 4.67 39.76
N ASN A 258 -22.75 5.88 40.12
CA ASN A 258 -22.00 6.73 39.20
C ASN A 258 -20.64 6.14 38.81
N LEU A 259 -19.90 5.54 39.76
CA LEU A 259 -18.65 4.85 39.47
C LEU A 259 -18.89 3.62 38.57
N GLN A 260 -19.97 2.87 38.79
CA GLN A 260 -20.31 1.70 37.97
C GLN A 260 -20.61 2.11 36.51
N LYS A 261 -21.39 3.18 36.30
CA LYS A 261 -21.64 3.73 34.96
C LYS A 261 -20.35 4.15 34.25
N GLN A 262 -19.41 4.75 34.96
CA GLN A 262 -18.11 5.11 34.40
C GLN A 262 -17.27 3.87 34.04
N LEU A 263 -17.30 2.80 34.84
CA LEU A 263 -16.64 1.55 34.51
C LEU A 263 -17.23 0.91 33.23
N ASP A 264 -18.55 0.91 33.10
CA ASP A 264 -19.23 0.37 31.92
C ASP A 264 -18.82 1.13 30.64
N LEU A 265 -18.82 2.47 30.69
CA LEU A 265 -18.33 3.33 29.60
C LEU A 265 -16.85 3.05 29.24
N ARG A 266 -15.99 2.86 30.25
CA ARG A 266 -14.58 2.50 30.02
C ARG A 266 -14.45 1.15 29.32
N ASN A 267 -15.25 0.17 29.71
CA ASN A 267 -15.22 -1.16 29.11
C ASN A 267 -15.72 -1.13 27.66
N GLU A 268 -16.80 -0.40 27.37
CA GLU A 268 -17.28 -0.17 26.00
C GLU A 268 -16.20 0.49 25.12
N PHE A 269 -15.50 1.50 25.65
CA PHE A 269 -14.40 2.16 24.95
C PHE A 269 -13.24 1.21 24.61
N ILE A 270 -12.83 0.37 25.57
CA ILE A 270 -11.76 -0.61 25.38
C ILE A 270 -12.17 -1.65 24.34
N GLN A 271 -13.40 -2.17 24.42
CA GLN A 271 -13.92 -3.17 23.48
C GLN A 271 -13.99 -2.61 22.05
N ALA A 272 -14.42 -1.36 21.87
CA ALA A 272 -14.44 -0.71 20.58
C ALA A 272 -13.02 -0.52 20.00
N HIS A 273 -12.03 -0.10 20.82
CA HIS A 273 -10.63 0.00 20.37
C HIS A 273 -10.05 -1.34 19.95
N GLN A 274 -10.25 -2.39 20.75
CA GLN A 274 -9.77 -3.74 20.43
C GLN A 274 -10.40 -4.27 19.13
N SER A 275 -11.68 -3.97 18.90
CA SER A 275 -12.38 -4.36 17.68
C SER A 275 -11.84 -3.62 16.46
N ILE A 276 -11.52 -2.33 16.58
CA ILE A 276 -10.84 -1.55 15.53
C ILE A 276 -9.46 -2.12 15.23
N ASP A 277 -8.66 -2.44 16.25
CA ASP A 277 -7.33 -3.02 16.06
C ASP A 277 -7.40 -4.37 15.33
N TYR A 278 -8.34 -5.23 15.72
CA TYR A 278 -8.60 -6.51 15.04
C TYR A 278 -9.03 -6.29 13.57
N SER A 279 -9.99 -5.41 13.32
CA SER A 279 -10.45 -5.10 11.96
C SER A 279 -9.36 -4.46 11.10
N ASN A 280 -8.49 -3.62 11.67
CA ASN A 280 -7.33 -3.06 10.98
C ASN A 280 -6.31 -4.14 10.60
N GLN A 281 -6.05 -5.11 11.49
CA GLN A 281 -5.20 -6.25 11.17
C GLN A 281 -5.80 -7.09 10.04
N HIS A 282 -7.10 -7.36 10.09
CA HIS A 282 -7.81 -8.05 9.03
C HIS A 282 -7.74 -7.30 7.70
N LEU A 283 -7.98 -5.98 7.71
CA LEU A 283 -7.88 -5.10 6.54
C LEU A 283 -6.46 -5.14 5.92
N SER A 284 -5.41 -5.14 6.75
CA SER A 284 -4.03 -5.28 6.29
C SER A 284 -3.79 -6.63 5.60
N ASN A 285 -4.32 -7.71 6.15
CA ASN A 285 -4.18 -9.06 5.57
C ASN A 285 -4.93 -9.15 4.23
N VAL A 286 -6.18 -8.68 4.17
CA VAL A 286 -6.98 -8.67 2.92
C VAL A 286 -6.31 -7.79 1.87
N SER A 287 -5.74 -6.64 2.26
CA SER A 287 -4.98 -5.77 1.34
C SER A 287 -3.78 -6.48 0.71
N ALA A 288 -3.07 -7.30 1.49
CA ALA A 288 -1.96 -8.09 0.97
C ALA A 288 -2.44 -9.20 0.01
N THR A 289 -3.56 -9.85 0.32
CA THR A 289 -4.21 -10.83 -0.56
C THR A 289 -4.63 -10.20 -1.89
N LEU A 290 -5.24 -9.01 -1.85
CA LEU A 290 -5.63 -8.25 -3.05
C LEU A 290 -4.43 -7.96 -3.95
N ALA A 291 -3.33 -7.44 -3.39
CA ALA A 291 -2.12 -7.16 -4.16
C ALA A 291 -1.53 -8.45 -4.79
N SER A 292 -1.54 -9.56 -4.04
CA SER A 292 -1.08 -10.86 -4.56
C SER A 292 -1.97 -11.39 -5.68
N LEU A 293 -3.29 -11.23 -5.58
CA LEU A 293 -4.24 -11.65 -6.62
C LEU A 293 -4.11 -10.80 -7.88
N GLU A 294 -3.95 -9.48 -7.74
CA GLU A 294 -3.68 -8.58 -8.87
C GLU A 294 -2.42 -8.98 -9.64
N ASP A 295 -1.34 -9.30 -8.93
CA ASP A 295 -0.09 -9.75 -9.57
C ASP A 295 -0.22 -11.14 -10.20
N ALA A 296 -0.99 -12.05 -9.58
CA ALA A 296 -1.29 -13.36 -10.16
C ALA A 296 -2.13 -13.23 -11.45
N ILE A 297 -3.11 -12.34 -11.48
CA ILE A 297 -3.92 -12.05 -12.68
C ILE A 297 -3.02 -11.52 -13.80
N LYS A 298 -2.14 -10.55 -13.53
CA LYS A 298 -1.18 -10.03 -14.55
C LYS A 298 -0.27 -11.12 -15.09
N ALA A 299 0.18 -12.05 -14.23
CA ALA A 299 1.00 -13.19 -14.66
C ALA A 299 0.20 -14.12 -15.59
N GLU A 300 -1.06 -14.38 -15.28
CA GLU A 300 -1.95 -15.21 -16.09
C GLU A 300 -2.34 -14.53 -17.42
N GLU A 301 -2.55 -13.21 -17.42
CA GLU A 301 -2.75 -12.40 -18.63
C GLU A 301 -1.55 -12.47 -19.57
N LYS A 302 -0.33 -12.51 -19.02
CA LYS A 302 0.88 -12.74 -19.81
C LYS A 302 0.89 -14.16 -20.40
N THR A 303 0.54 -15.18 -19.63
CA THR A 303 0.40 -16.56 -20.13
C THR A 303 -0.62 -16.64 -21.26
N LYS A 304 -1.75 -15.94 -21.14
CA LYS A 304 -2.75 -15.82 -22.21
C LYS A 304 -2.18 -15.13 -23.45
N ALA A 305 -1.45 -14.03 -23.29
CA ALA A 305 -0.82 -13.34 -24.42
C ALA A 305 0.20 -14.24 -25.15
N ASP A 306 0.99 -15.02 -24.42
CA ASP A 306 1.93 -15.99 -24.99
C ASP A 306 1.18 -17.13 -25.72
N ALA A 307 0.06 -17.61 -25.17
CA ALA A 307 -0.80 -18.60 -25.82
C ALA A 307 -1.45 -18.03 -27.10
N GLN A 308 -1.91 -16.78 -27.06
CA GLN A 308 -2.49 -16.09 -28.21
C GLN A 308 -1.46 -15.91 -29.33
N ALA A 309 -0.23 -15.53 -29.00
CA ALA A 309 0.85 -15.42 -29.98
C ALA A 309 1.15 -16.76 -30.67
N LYS A 310 1.08 -17.88 -29.92
CA LYS A 310 1.20 -19.23 -30.50
C LYS A 310 0.03 -19.55 -31.42
N LEU A 311 -1.19 -19.19 -31.06
CA LEU A 311 -2.38 -19.37 -31.89
C LEU A 311 -2.28 -18.56 -33.18
N ASP A 312 -1.84 -17.30 -33.11
CA ASP A 312 -1.64 -16.44 -34.27
C ASP A 312 -0.56 -16.99 -35.21
N ALA A 313 0.55 -17.51 -34.63
CA ALA A 313 1.59 -18.19 -35.40
C ALA A 313 1.06 -19.47 -36.08
N ALA A 314 0.25 -20.26 -35.37
CA ALA A 314 -0.38 -21.46 -35.93
C ALA A 314 -1.39 -21.11 -37.05
N ASN A 315 -2.20 -20.06 -36.87
CA ASN A 315 -3.11 -19.53 -37.89
C ASN A 315 -2.34 -19.13 -39.14
N LYS A 316 -1.21 -18.42 -38.98
CA LYS A 316 -0.34 -18.04 -40.09
C LYS A 316 0.23 -19.26 -40.82
N LYS A 317 0.71 -20.27 -40.08
CA LYS A 317 1.17 -21.54 -40.67
C LYS A 317 0.07 -22.23 -41.50
N VAL A 318 -1.18 -22.22 -41.02
CA VAL A 318 -2.32 -22.76 -41.77
C VAL A 318 -2.49 -21.99 -43.07
N THR A 319 -2.50 -20.65 -43.03
CA THR A 319 -2.60 -19.82 -44.24
C THR A 319 -1.47 -20.08 -45.23
N GLU A 320 -0.22 -20.14 -44.75
CA GLU A 320 0.95 -20.43 -45.59
C GLU A 320 0.88 -21.82 -46.22
N ALA A 321 0.50 -22.84 -45.44
CA ALA A 321 0.32 -24.20 -45.95
C ALA A 321 -0.83 -24.29 -46.95
N THR A 322 -1.95 -23.58 -46.73
CA THR A 322 -3.06 -23.51 -47.68
C THR A 322 -2.66 -22.82 -48.98
N ASN A 323 -1.95 -21.69 -48.92
CA ASN A 323 -1.45 -21.00 -50.12
C ASN A 323 -0.44 -21.88 -50.89
N ALA A 324 0.40 -22.63 -50.19
CA ALA A 324 1.32 -23.58 -50.81
C ALA A 324 0.56 -24.71 -51.51
N LEU A 325 -0.51 -25.23 -50.91
CA LEU A 325 -1.40 -26.21 -51.53
C LEU A 325 -2.08 -25.66 -52.79
N GLU A 326 -2.63 -24.45 -52.74
CA GLU A 326 -3.23 -23.78 -53.91
C GLU A 326 -2.20 -23.59 -55.03
N THR A 327 -0.97 -23.20 -54.67
CA THR A 327 0.14 -23.04 -55.62
C THR A 327 0.54 -24.38 -56.26
N ALA A 328 0.63 -25.45 -55.46
CA ALA A 328 0.93 -26.79 -55.95
C ALA A 328 -0.17 -27.28 -56.91
N GLN A 329 -1.45 -27.05 -56.58
CA GLN A 329 -2.58 -27.37 -57.44
C GLN A 329 -2.57 -26.57 -58.75
N ALA A 330 -2.26 -25.27 -58.69
CA ALA A 330 -2.13 -24.43 -59.88
C ALA A 330 -0.95 -24.86 -60.77
N ASN A 331 0.16 -25.28 -60.18
CA ASN A 331 1.32 -25.80 -60.91
C ASN A 331 1.01 -27.14 -61.57
N LEU A 332 0.27 -28.03 -60.90
CA LEU A 332 -0.24 -29.26 -61.51
C LEU A 332 -1.14 -28.95 -62.72
N ALA A 333 -2.05 -28.00 -62.61
CA ALA A 333 -2.90 -27.56 -63.72
C ALA A 333 -2.09 -26.99 -64.90
N LYS A 334 -1.08 -26.15 -64.63
CA LYS A 334 -0.17 -25.60 -65.65
C LYS A 334 0.69 -26.69 -66.32
N ALA A 335 1.19 -27.65 -65.55
CA ALA A 335 1.95 -28.78 -66.07
C ALA A 335 1.08 -29.62 -67.02
N GLN A 336 -0.20 -29.83 -66.65
CA GLN A 336 -1.18 -30.52 -67.48
C GLN A 336 -1.49 -29.75 -68.77
N GLN A 337 -1.74 -28.43 -68.68
CA GLN A 337 -1.96 -27.57 -69.85
C GLN A 337 -0.75 -27.53 -70.79
N ARG A 338 0.48 -27.49 -70.25
CA ARG A 338 1.71 -27.51 -71.07
C ARG A 338 1.88 -28.84 -71.78
N LEU A 339 1.59 -29.95 -71.10
CA LEU A 339 1.58 -31.28 -71.70
C LEU A 339 0.58 -31.34 -72.87
N ASP A 340 -0.54 -30.64 -72.78
CA ASP A 340 -1.55 -30.57 -73.84
C ASP A 340 -1.19 -29.59 -74.97
N ALA A 341 -0.57 -28.44 -74.64
CA ALA A 341 -0.12 -27.45 -75.64
C ALA A 341 1.08 -27.93 -76.47
N LEU A 342 2.03 -28.66 -75.86
CA LEU A 342 3.16 -29.28 -76.57
C LEU A 342 2.72 -30.34 -77.60
N LYS A 343 1.46 -30.80 -77.54
CA LYS A 343 0.86 -31.67 -78.55
C LYS A 343 0.33 -30.89 -79.77
N GLN A 344 0.42 -29.55 -79.81
CA GLN A 344 -0.24 -28.69 -80.83
C GLN A 344 0.62 -27.56 -81.46
N ILE A 345 1.96 -27.57 -81.37
CA ILE A 345 2.76 -26.43 -81.89
C ILE A 345 3.16 -26.63 -83.37
N ASP A 346 2.85 -25.63 -84.22
CA ASP A 346 3.38 -25.43 -85.57
C ASP A 346 4.65 -24.54 -85.55
N GLU A 347 5.68 -24.89 -86.33
CA GLU A 347 6.99 -24.21 -86.37
C GLU A 347 7.02 -22.96 -87.27
N VAL A 348 7.71 -21.90 -86.83
CA VAL A 348 8.05 -20.68 -87.61
C VAL A 348 9.55 -20.63 -87.94
N GLN A 349 9.95 -20.04 -89.07
CA GLN A 349 11.35 -20.04 -89.55
C GLN A 349 11.94 -18.62 -89.66
N GLN A 350 13.11 -18.39 -89.04
CA GLN A 350 13.89 -17.15 -89.24
C GLN A 350 14.90 -17.31 -90.38
N ARG A 351 15.06 -16.27 -91.21
CA ARG A 351 16.09 -16.19 -92.25
C ARG A 351 16.82 -14.85 -92.18
N PHE A 352 18.11 -14.85 -92.52
CA PHE A 352 18.91 -13.64 -92.64
C PHE A 352 19.15 -13.33 -94.12
N GLU A 353 18.56 -12.23 -94.61
CA GLU A 353 18.50 -11.88 -96.03
C GLU A 353 18.63 -10.36 -96.18
N ASP A 354 19.39 -9.88 -97.18
CA ASP A 354 19.60 -8.45 -97.48
C ASP A 354 20.08 -7.59 -96.29
N GLY A 355 20.90 -8.15 -95.41
CA GLY A 355 21.42 -7.45 -94.22
C GLY A 355 20.43 -7.35 -93.06
N HIS A 356 19.24 -7.96 -93.16
CA HIS A 356 18.22 -7.95 -92.12
C HIS A 356 17.74 -9.37 -91.76
N TRP A 357 17.51 -9.63 -90.47
CA TRP A 357 16.76 -10.82 -90.06
C TRP A 357 15.28 -10.62 -90.40
N ARG A 358 14.60 -11.69 -90.86
CA ARG A 358 13.17 -11.76 -91.19
C ARG A 358 12.56 -13.06 -90.65
N LEU A 359 11.30 -13.04 -90.25
CA LEU A 359 10.57 -14.22 -89.77
C LEU A 359 9.48 -14.62 -90.77
N TYR A 360 9.33 -15.91 -91.00
CA TYR A 360 8.35 -16.49 -91.91
C TYR A 360 7.42 -17.45 -91.17
N ASP A 361 6.13 -17.41 -91.48
CA ASP A 361 5.17 -18.42 -91.05
C ASP A 361 5.34 -19.74 -91.82
N LYS A 362 4.56 -20.77 -91.44
CA LYS A 362 4.57 -22.10 -92.06
C LYS A 362 4.20 -22.10 -93.56
N ASP A 363 3.55 -21.03 -94.02
CA ASP A 363 3.09 -20.86 -95.40
C ASP A 363 4.06 -19.95 -96.21
N GLY A 364 5.18 -19.53 -95.60
CA GLY A 364 6.25 -18.77 -96.24
C GLY A 364 6.01 -17.27 -96.33
N ASN A 365 5.04 -16.72 -95.60
CA ASN A 365 4.77 -15.27 -95.58
C ASN A 365 5.66 -14.56 -94.57
N LYS A 366 6.12 -13.35 -94.93
CA LYS A 366 6.88 -12.48 -94.01
C LYS A 366 5.99 -11.99 -92.88
N LEU A 367 6.41 -12.26 -91.65
CA LEU A 367 5.77 -11.77 -90.45
C LEU A 367 6.30 -10.36 -90.10
N THR A 368 5.39 -9.45 -89.79
CA THR A 368 5.68 -8.06 -89.40
C THR A 368 5.17 -7.78 -87.98
N GLY A 369 5.59 -6.65 -87.38
CA GLY A 369 5.21 -6.27 -86.02
C GLY A 369 5.93 -7.07 -84.94
N PHE A 370 5.34 -7.12 -83.73
CA PHE A 370 5.88 -7.91 -82.62
C PHE A 370 5.73 -9.41 -82.92
N GLN A 371 6.85 -10.12 -82.90
CA GLN A 371 6.89 -11.56 -83.13
C GLN A 371 7.61 -12.26 -81.99
N ARG A 372 6.97 -13.31 -81.45
CA ARG A 372 7.54 -14.15 -80.40
C ARG A 372 8.15 -15.39 -81.03
N ILE A 373 9.46 -15.53 -80.90
CA ILE A 373 10.22 -16.67 -81.41
C ILE A 373 10.42 -17.63 -80.24
N GLU A 374 9.59 -18.68 -80.14
CA GLU A 374 9.61 -19.60 -78.99
C GLU A 374 10.89 -20.44 -78.91
N ALA A 375 11.48 -20.82 -80.05
CA ALA A 375 12.74 -21.58 -80.08
C ALA A 375 13.89 -20.82 -79.38
N GLU A 376 13.90 -19.49 -79.49
CA GLU A 376 14.91 -18.62 -78.89
C GLU A 376 14.41 -17.88 -77.64
N LYS A 377 13.14 -18.09 -77.27
CA LYS A 377 12.46 -17.45 -76.14
C LYS A 377 12.58 -15.91 -76.14
N LYS A 378 12.57 -15.30 -77.32
CA LYS A 378 12.70 -13.83 -77.48
C LYS A 378 11.51 -13.24 -78.22
N THR A 379 11.14 -12.01 -77.85
CA THR A 379 10.23 -11.19 -78.66
C THR A 379 11.08 -10.22 -79.47
N VAL A 380 10.82 -10.10 -80.77
CA VAL A 380 11.48 -9.15 -81.66
C VAL A 380 10.42 -8.29 -82.36
N TYR A 381 10.81 -7.22 -83.01
CA TYR A 381 9.90 -6.41 -83.81
C TYR A 381 10.40 -6.31 -85.25
N TYR A 382 9.55 -6.70 -86.19
CA TYR A 382 9.78 -6.52 -87.62
C TYR A 382 9.02 -5.29 -88.09
N ASP A 383 9.68 -4.38 -88.81
CA ASP A 383 9.01 -3.22 -89.38
C ASP A 383 7.97 -3.62 -90.46
N LYS A 384 7.29 -2.63 -91.04
CA LYS A 384 6.31 -2.84 -92.12
C LYS A 384 6.86 -3.55 -93.37
N ASN A 385 8.18 -3.59 -93.53
CA ASN A 385 8.88 -4.27 -94.63
C ASN A 385 9.38 -5.67 -94.23
N GLY A 386 9.13 -6.09 -92.99
CA GLY A 386 9.55 -7.38 -92.45
C GLY A 386 10.99 -7.40 -91.95
N ASN A 387 11.65 -6.25 -91.72
CA ASN A 387 13.02 -6.18 -91.22
C ASN A 387 13.07 -6.07 -89.70
N MET A 388 13.91 -6.86 -89.03
CA MET A 388 14.08 -6.81 -87.58
C MET A 388 14.68 -5.47 -87.12
N LEU A 389 14.08 -4.84 -86.12
CA LEU A 389 14.55 -3.59 -85.52
C LEU A 389 15.47 -3.83 -84.31
N TYR A 390 16.34 -2.85 -84.05
CA TYR A 390 17.36 -2.85 -82.99
C TYR A 390 17.38 -1.51 -82.24
N GLY A 391 17.93 -1.48 -81.03
CA GLY A 391 18.08 -0.29 -80.20
C GLY A 391 16.75 0.29 -79.72
N GLN A 392 16.77 1.55 -79.27
CA GLN A 392 15.56 2.22 -78.83
C GLN A 392 14.70 2.66 -80.01
N GLN A 393 13.41 2.29 -80.00
CA GLN A 393 12.46 2.60 -81.05
C GLN A 393 11.18 3.19 -80.45
N ASN A 394 10.66 4.26 -81.04
CA ASN A 394 9.33 4.78 -80.72
C ASN A 394 8.31 4.17 -81.68
N ILE A 395 7.45 3.30 -81.17
CA ILE A 395 6.45 2.58 -81.96
C ILE A 395 5.08 2.95 -81.38
N ALA A 396 4.25 3.60 -82.20
CA ALA A 396 2.92 4.07 -81.81
C ALA A 396 2.92 4.91 -80.51
N GLY A 397 3.89 5.81 -80.34
CA GLY A 397 3.99 6.72 -79.19
C GLY A 397 4.61 6.09 -77.94
N LYS A 398 5.07 4.83 -78.00
CA LYS A 398 5.68 4.13 -76.87
C LYS A 398 7.12 3.76 -77.19
N TRP A 399 8.01 3.91 -76.22
CA TRP A 399 9.41 3.57 -76.37
C TRP A 399 9.65 2.10 -76.05
N TYR A 400 10.37 1.43 -76.93
CA TYR A 400 10.83 0.04 -76.81
C TYR A 400 12.36 0.04 -76.93
N ASN A 401 13.01 -0.99 -76.41
CA ASN A 401 14.43 -1.25 -76.69
C ASN A 401 14.61 -2.66 -77.18
N PHE A 402 15.37 -2.83 -78.25
CA PHE A 402 15.73 -4.12 -78.81
C PHE A 402 17.25 -4.28 -78.70
N ASP A 403 17.72 -5.43 -78.22
CA ASP A 403 19.13 -5.74 -78.10
C ASP A 403 19.83 -5.55 -79.44
N LYS A 404 20.96 -4.85 -79.47
CA LYS A 404 21.62 -4.41 -80.71
C LYS A 404 22.22 -5.55 -81.54
N VAL A 405 22.31 -6.75 -80.98
CA VAL A 405 22.89 -7.93 -81.64
C VAL A 405 21.80 -8.93 -82.02
N THR A 406 20.93 -9.26 -81.08
CA THR A 406 19.96 -10.36 -81.20
C THR A 406 18.56 -9.91 -81.61
N GLY A 407 18.28 -8.60 -81.57
CA GLY A 407 16.96 -8.01 -81.76
C GLY A 407 15.98 -8.26 -80.62
N ALA A 408 16.42 -8.93 -79.54
CA ALA A 408 15.55 -9.28 -78.43
C ALA A 408 15.03 -8.04 -77.71
N MET A 409 13.71 -7.91 -77.62
CA MET A 409 13.03 -6.84 -76.91
C MET A 409 13.39 -6.89 -75.42
N SER A 410 13.88 -5.77 -74.90
CA SER A 410 14.16 -5.61 -73.47
C SER A 410 12.85 -5.52 -72.69
N THR A 411 12.81 -6.25 -71.59
CA THR A 411 11.81 -6.12 -70.53
C THR A 411 12.55 -5.99 -69.20
N GLY A 412 11.88 -5.48 -68.16
CA GLY A 412 12.51 -5.27 -66.87
C GLY A 412 13.40 -4.01 -66.82
N LEU A 413 14.22 -3.94 -65.76
CA LEU A 413 15.19 -2.87 -65.54
C LEU A 413 16.33 -3.00 -66.54
N THR A 414 16.54 -1.98 -67.37
CA THR A 414 17.55 -1.97 -68.43
C THR A 414 18.49 -0.78 -68.27
N TYR A 415 19.80 -1.05 -68.22
CA TYR A 415 20.82 0.00 -68.24
C TYR A 415 21.17 0.36 -69.69
N LEU A 416 20.91 1.62 -70.07
CA LEU A 416 21.23 2.16 -71.38
C LEU A 416 22.62 2.80 -71.34
N ALA A 417 23.64 2.05 -71.75
CA ALA A 417 25.04 2.49 -71.67
C ALA A 417 25.29 3.84 -72.37
N ASP A 418 24.73 4.04 -73.56
CA ASP A 418 24.90 5.28 -74.35
C ASP A 418 24.32 6.52 -73.66
N GLN A 419 23.34 6.34 -72.78
CA GLN A 419 22.64 7.42 -72.06
C GLN A 419 22.97 7.44 -70.56
N LYS A 420 23.82 6.53 -70.09
CA LYS A 420 24.25 6.36 -68.69
C LYS A 420 23.09 6.38 -67.69
N LYS A 421 21.96 5.76 -68.04
CA LYS A 421 20.75 5.70 -67.18
C LYS A 421 20.12 4.32 -67.17
N THR A 422 19.45 3.99 -66.07
CA THR A 422 18.56 2.83 -65.99
C THR A 422 17.13 3.26 -66.28
N VAL A 423 16.41 2.48 -67.08
CA VAL A 423 14.97 2.65 -67.39
C VAL A 423 14.23 1.34 -67.11
N TYR A 424 12.90 1.35 -67.10
CA TYR A 424 12.08 0.13 -66.96
C TYR A 424 11.18 -0.07 -68.17
N TYR A 425 11.24 -1.26 -68.77
CA TYR A 425 10.31 -1.72 -69.81
C TYR A 425 9.35 -2.75 -69.20
N ASN A 426 8.04 -2.56 -69.33
CA ASN A 426 7.05 -3.53 -68.82
C ASN A 426 7.08 -4.85 -69.62
N ASP A 427 6.23 -5.83 -69.28
CA ASP A 427 6.18 -7.14 -69.96
C ASP A 427 5.83 -7.05 -71.45
N LYS A 428 5.25 -5.92 -71.88
CA LYS A 428 4.98 -5.62 -73.29
C LYS A 428 6.14 -4.89 -73.95
N GLY A 429 7.26 -4.66 -73.26
CA GLY A 429 8.44 -3.96 -73.75
C GLY A 429 8.31 -2.43 -73.78
N GLN A 430 7.29 -1.85 -73.16
CA GLN A 430 7.03 -0.40 -73.20
C GLN A 430 7.75 0.30 -72.05
N MET A 431 8.52 1.36 -72.33
CA MET A 431 9.20 2.17 -71.31
C MET A 431 8.19 2.83 -70.40
N GLN A 432 8.39 2.70 -69.10
CA GLN A 432 7.51 3.25 -68.07
C GLN A 432 8.11 4.51 -67.44
N TYR A 433 7.22 5.30 -66.86
CA TYR A 433 7.50 6.59 -66.23
C TYR A 433 6.82 6.66 -64.85
N GLY A 434 7.24 7.59 -63.99
CA GLY A 434 6.67 7.75 -62.66
C GLY A 434 6.95 6.56 -61.75
N GLN A 435 6.08 6.34 -60.76
CA GLN A 435 6.24 5.24 -59.81
C GLN A 435 5.79 3.92 -60.42
N GLN A 436 6.64 2.89 -60.32
CA GLN A 436 6.37 1.55 -60.85
C GLN A 436 6.67 0.49 -59.80
N ASN A 437 5.76 -0.48 -59.62
CA ASN A 437 5.95 -1.63 -58.76
C ASN A 437 6.44 -2.81 -59.61
N VAL A 438 7.67 -3.25 -59.36
CA VAL A 438 8.33 -4.33 -60.09
C VAL A 438 8.75 -5.38 -59.06
N ASP A 439 8.18 -6.59 -59.18
CA ASP A 439 8.42 -7.71 -58.27
C ASP A 439 8.28 -7.34 -56.78
N GLY A 440 7.24 -6.57 -56.46
CA GLY A 440 6.96 -6.12 -55.09
C GLY A 440 7.83 -4.96 -54.61
N LYS A 441 8.66 -4.36 -55.46
CA LYS A 441 9.53 -3.22 -55.12
C LYS A 441 9.14 -2.00 -55.94
N TRP A 442 9.01 -0.86 -55.26
CA TRP A 442 8.70 0.41 -55.92
C TRP A 442 9.96 1.11 -56.42
N TYR A 443 9.90 1.60 -57.65
CA TYR A 443 10.91 2.43 -58.31
C TYR A 443 10.27 3.75 -58.76
N LEU A 444 11.08 4.79 -58.97
CA LEU A 444 10.64 6.05 -59.56
C LEU A 444 11.42 6.32 -60.84
N PHE A 445 10.72 6.53 -61.95
CA PHE A 445 11.30 6.93 -63.22
C PHE A 445 10.90 8.36 -63.56
N ASP A 446 11.85 9.14 -64.04
CA ASP A 446 11.62 10.51 -64.45
C ASP A 446 10.57 10.59 -65.57
N ASN A 447 9.57 11.47 -65.43
CA ASN A 447 8.39 11.52 -66.30
C ASN A 447 8.67 11.89 -67.76
N TRP A 448 9.88 12.38 -68.07
CA TRP A 448 10.26 12.81 -69.41
C TRP A 448 11.30 11.87 -70.02
N THR A 449 12.31 11.53 -69.23
CA THR A 449 13.48 10.79 -69.73
C THR A 449 13.42 9.29 -69.46
N GLY A 450 12.51 8.85 -68.59
CA GLY A 450 12.45 7.47 -68.09
C GLY A 450 13.61 7.08 -67.17
N ALA A 451 14.49 8.03 -66.80
CA ALA A 451 15.65 7.76 -65.96
C ALA A 451 15.22 7.40 -64.52
N MET A 452 15.75 6.30 -63.98
CA MET A 452 15.52 5.88 -62.61
C MET A 452 16.08 6.91 -61.61
N LYS A 453 15.25 7.36 -60.67
CA LYS A 453 15.63 8.28 -59.59
C LYS A 453 16.03 7.52 -58.32
N THR A 454 16.97 8.09 -57.57
CA THR A 454 17.46 7.59 -56.28
C THR A 454 17.45 8.73 -55.25
N GLY A 455 17.72 8.42 -53.98
CA GLY A 455 17.76 9.40 -52.89
C GLY A 455 16.38 9.79 -52.36
N LEU A 456 16.34 10.89 -51.58
CA LEU A 456 15.09 11.48 -51.08
C LEU A 456 14.35 12.14 -52.24
N GLN A 457 13.09 11.78 -52.45
CA GLN A 457 12.26 12.29 -53.54
C GLN A 457 10.91 12.72 -53.01
N TYR A 458 10.47 13.93 -53.38
CA TYR A 458 9.13 14.43 -53.09
C TYR A 458 8.18 14.02 -54.22
N ILE A 459 7.14 13.27 -53.86
CA ILE A 459 6.12 12.75 -54.76
C ILE A 459 4.92 13.70 -54.67
N ALA A 460 4.81 14.63 -55.62
CA ALA A 460 3.92 15.78 -55.54
C ALA A 460 2.42 15.41 -55.52
N ASP A 461 2.03 14.42 -56.32
CA ASP A 461 0.67 13.86 -56.38
C ASP A 461 0.24 13.22 -55.06
N GLN A 462 1.20 12.67 -54.31
CA GLN A 462 0.95 12.00 -53.02
C GLN A 462 1.33 12.87 -51.81
N LYS A 463 1.84 14.08 -52.05
CA LYS A 463 2.30 15.05 -51.05
C LYS A 463 3.22 14.45 -49.98
N LYS A 464 4.13 13.55 -50.37
CA LYS A 464 5.02 12.85 -49.43
C LYS A 464 6.45 12.77 -49.93
N THR A 465 7.40 12.76 -49.00
CA THR A 465 8.80 12.44 -49.28
C THR A 465 9.04 10.95 -49.06
N VAL A 466 9.73 10.29 -49.98
CA VAL A 466 10.14 8.87 -49.90
C VAL A 466 11.64 8.76 -50.15
N PHE A 467 12.26 7.62 -49.80
CA PHE A 467 13.67 7.36 -50.08
C PHE A 467 13.85 6.17 -51.02
N TYR A 468 14.57 6.38 -52.12
CA TYR A 468 14.99 5.33 -53.03
C TYR A 468 16.49 5.03 -52.82
N ASN A 469 16.84 3.77 -52.54
CA ASN A 469 18.26 3.40 -52.33
C ASN A 469 19.09 3.52 -53.62
N ASN A 470 20.38 3.20 -53.56
CA ASN A 470 21.28 3.24 -54.72
C ASN A 470 20.90 2.28 -55.87
N LYS A 471 20.06 1.28 -55.60
CA LYS A 471 19.46 0.37 -56.60
C LYS A 471 18.11 0.88 -57.12
N GLY A 472 17.66 2.07 -56.69
CA GLY A 472 16.39 2.67 -57.08
C GLY A 472 15.16 2.09 -56.38
N GLN A 473 15.33 1.29 -55.32
CA GLN A 473 14.24 0.64 -54.60
C GLN A 473 13.76 1.53 -53.46
N MET A 474 12.45 1.78 -53.36
CA MET A 474 11.85 2.52 -52.26
C MET A 474 12.11 1.80 -50.93
N GLN A 475 12.55 2.55 -49.93
CA GLN A 475 12.84 2.03 -48.61
C GLN A 475 11.72 2.35 -47.63
N TYR A 476 11.64 1.51 -46.61
CA TYR A 476 10.63 1.53 -45.56
C TYR A 476 11.30 1.40 -44.19
N GLY A 477 10.59 1.74 -43.13
CA GLY A 477 11.11 1.66 -41.77
C GLY A 477 12.26 2.62 -41.52
N GLN A 478 13.12 2.29 -40.55
CA GLN A 478 14.24 3.14 -40.16
C GLN A 478 15.41 3.02 -41.14
N GLN A 479 15.93 4.15 -41.60
CA GLN A 479 17.07 4.21 -42.53
C GLN A 479 18.12 5.22 -42.03
N ASN A 480 19.39 4.82 -42.00
CA ASN A 480 20.50 5.72 -41.70
C ASN A 480 21.04 6.29 -43.02
N ILE A 481 20.84 7.59 -43.23
CA ILE A 481 21.19 8.30 -44.46
C ILE A 481 22.03 9.51 -44.07
N GLY A 482 23.27 9.58 -44.55
CA GLY A 482 24.16 10.71 -44.26
C GLY A 482 24.46 10.91 -42.77
N GLY A 483 24.39 9.85 -41.95
CA GLY A 483 24.63 9.92 -40.50
C GLY A 483 23.38 10.24 -39.67
N TYR A 484 22.24 10.47 -40.31
CA TYR A 484 20.96 10.73 -39.64
C TYR A 484 20.01 9.55 -39.83
N TRP A 485 19.27 9.22 -38.76
CA TRP A 485 18.19 8.24 -38.85
C TRP A 485 16.89 8.93 -39.27
N TYR A 486 16.24 8.36 -40.29
CA TYR A 486 14.92 8.71 -40.79
C TYR A 486 13.97 7.53 -40.58
N LEU A 487 12.66 7.80 -40.53
CA LEU A 487 11.62 6.76 -40.54
C LEU A 487 10.72 6.95 -41.75
N PHE A 488 10.53 5.88 -42.53
CA PHE A 488 9.57 5.81 -43.61
C PHE A 488 8.45 4.85 -43.23
N ASP A 489 7.20 5.26 -43.44
CA ASP A 489 6.00 4.46 -43.16
C ASP A 489 6.10 3.09 -43.84
N LYS A 490 5.78 2.01 -43.11
CA LYS A 490 6.01 0.62 -43.57
C LYS A 490 5.14 0.22 -44.77
N ASN A 491 4.05 0.94 -45.02
CA ASN A 491 3.11 0.64 -46.11
C ASN A 491 3.29 1.58 -47.31
N THR A 492 3.41 2.88 -47.03
CA THR A 492 3.36 3.93 -48.04
C THR A 492 4.72 4.50 -48.40
N GLY A 493 5.76 4.24 -47.59
CA GLY A 493 7.09 4.82 -47.74
C GLY A 493 7.17 6.31 -47.37
N ALA A 494 6.10 6.91 -46.84
CA ALA A 494 6.09 8.32 -46.46
C ALA A 494 7.03 8.60 -45.27
N MET A 495 7.92 9.58 -45.41
CA MET A 495 8.79 10.04 -44.34
C MET A 495 7.97 10.55 -43.15
N GLN A 496 8.32 10.10 -41.94
CA GLN A 496 7.61 10.38 -40.70
C GLN A 496 8.33 11.46 -39.88
N PHE A 497 7.53 12.20 -39.11
CA PHE A 497 7.98 13.31 -38.27
C PHE A 497 7.37 13.20 -36.86
N GLY A 498 7.89 13.97 -35.91
CA GLY A 498 7.38 14.04 -34.54
C GLY A 498 7.61 12.75 -33.74
N PHE A 499 6.78 12.53 -32.72
CA PHE A 499 6.84 11.33 -31.89
C PHE A 499 6.39 10.10 -32.67
N GLN A 500 7.23 9.06 -32.68
CA GLN A 500 6.97 7.81 -33.41
C GLN A 500 7.27 6.62 -32.52
N ARG A 501 6.31 5.68 -32.42
CA ARG A 501 6.51 4.41 -31.70
C ARG A 501 7.04 3.36 -32.67
N ILE A 502 8.25 2.90 -32.43
CA ILE A 502 8.88 1.79 -33.16
C ILE A 502 8.52 0.49 -32.44
N ALA A 503 7.42 -0.15 -32.87
CA ALA A 503 6.84 -1.31 -32.18
C ALA A 503 7.82 -2.49 -32.07
N ASP A 504 8.56 -2.79 -33.14
CA ASP A 504 9.53 -3.88 -33.22
C ASP A 504 10.74 -3.70 -32.29
N GLN A 505 11.01 -2.47 -31.85
CA GLN A 505 12.11 -2.15 -30.91
C GLN A 505 11.59 -1.67 -29.55
N ASN A 506 10.27 -1.71 -29.35
CA ASN A 506 9.59 -1.28 -28.13
C ASN A 506 10.02 0.12 -27.63
N LYS A 507 10.25 1.09 -28.54
CA LYS A 507 10.72 2.43 -28.17
C LYS A 507 9.94 3.54 -28.85
N THR A 508 9.74 4.64 -28.14
CA THR A 508 9.27 5.90 -28.73
C THR A 508 10.48 6.77 -29.06
N VAL A 509 10.52 7.38 -30.24
CA VAL A 509 11.57 8.30 -30.67
C VAL A 509 10.94 9.60 -31.18
N TYR A 510 11.73 10.62 -31.46
CA TYR A 510 11.23 11.86 -32.07
C TYR A 510 12.04 12.22 -33.33
N TYR A 511 11.35 12.45 -34.44
CA TYR A 511 11.94 12.95 -35.68
C TYR A 511 11.64 14.45 -35.85
N ASN A 512 12.68 15.27 -36.01
CA ASN A 512 12.51 16.71 -36.20
C ASN A 512 11.88 17.05 -37.57
N LYS A 513 11.65 18.33 -37.85
CA LYS A 513 11.06 18.79 -39.13
C LYS A 513 11.86 18.41 -40.38
N ASP A 514 13.15 18.11 -40.24
CA ASP A 514 14.03 17.67 -41.33
C ASP A 514 14.03 16.15 -41.48
N GLY A 515 13.28 15.43 -40.62
CA GLY A 515 13.18 13.98 -40.61
C GLY A 515 14.28 13.27 -39.82
N HIS A 516 15.11 14.01 -39.07
CA HIS A 516 16.21 13.44 -38.28
C HIS A 516 15.74 13.00 -36.89
N MET A 517 16.09 11.77 -36.49
CA MET A 517 15.87 11.30 -35.12
C MET A 517 16.69 12.12 -34.12
N LEU A 518 16.06 12.57 -33.03
CA LEU A 518 16.70 13.35 -31.97
C LEU A 518 17.25 12.47 -30.85
N TYR A 519 18.26 13.01 -30.15
CA TYR A 519 19.00 12.37 -29.07
C TYR A 519 19.21 13.36 -27.90
N GLY A 520 19.45 12.84 -26.70
CA GLY A 520 19.69 13.63 -25.49
C GLY A 520 18.48 14.44 -25.05
N GLN A 521 18.72 15.46 -24.22
CA GLN A 521 17.65 16.36 -23.76
C GLN A 521 17.20 17.32 -24.85
N GLN A 522 15.90 17.44 -25.04
CA GLN A 522 15.29 18.28 -26.07
C GLN A 522 14.09 19.05 -25.48
N ASN A 523 13.98 20.34 -25.80
CA ASN A 523 12.80 21.13 -25.48
C ASN A 523 11.86 21.16 -26.69
N ILE A 524 10.73 20.48 -26.58
CA ILE A 524 9.76 20.30 -27.65
C ILE A 524 8.42 20.84 -27.16
N GLY A 525 7.95 21.94 -27.77
CA GLY A 525 6.68 22.57 -27.38
C GLY A 525 6.65 23.08 -25.94
N GLY A 526 7.78 23.59 -25.43
CA GLY A 526 7.90 24.11 -24.06
C GLY A 526 8.07 23.05 -22.98
N LYS A 527 8.24 21.77 -23.36
CA LYS A 527 8.41 20.65 -22.44
C LYS A 527 9.73 19.95 -22.71
N TRP A 528 10.41 19.58 -21.63
CA TRP A 528 11.67 18.86 -21.70
C TRP A 528 11.46 17.35 -21.81
N TYR A 529 12.11 16.75 -22.78
CA TYR A 529 12.17 15.32 -23.06
C TYR A 529 13.63 14.87 -23.01
N ASN A 530 13.88 13.58 -22.77
CA ASN A 530 15.20 12.98 -22.96
C ASN A 530 15.09 11.77 -23.86
N PHE A 531 15.98 11.68 -24.84
CA PHE A 531 16.13 10.55 -25.72
C PHE A 531 17.49 9.91 -25.47
N ASP A 532 17.54 8.60 -25.33
CA ASP A 532 18.78 7.87 -25.11
C ASP A 532 19.80 8.21 -26.21
N LYS A 533 21.04 8.53 -25.81
CA LYS A 533 22.06 9.07 -26.73
C LYS A 533 22.56 8.05 -27.76
N GLN A 534 22.28 6.75 -27.58
CA GLN A 534 22.68 5.70 -28.52
C GLN A 534 21.52 5.24 -29.39
N THR A 535 20.35 5.02 -28.78
CA THR A 535 19.22 4.36 -29.42
C THR A 535 18.10 5.32 -29.84
N GLY A 536 18.12 6.56 -29.35
CA GLY A 536 17.06 7.55 -29.53
C GLY A 536 15.79 7.26 -28.72
N ALA A 537 15.79 6.24 -27.87
CA ALA A 537 14.62 5.86 -27.08
C ALA A 537 14.25 6.94 -26.05
N MET A 538 13.02 7.40 -26.07
CA MET A 538 12.48 8.38 -25.12
C MET A 538 12.49 7.81 -23.70
N SER A 539 13.08 8.53 -22.76
CA SER A 539 13.08 8.17 -21.34
C SER A 539 11.72 8.42 -20.70
N THR A 540 11.31 7.51 -19.82
CA THR A 540 10.20 7.65 -18.88
C THR A 540 10.66 7.19 -17.49
N GLY A 541 9.96 7.62 -16.44
CA GLY A 541 10.32 7.34 -15.06
C GLY A 541 11.55 8.09 -14.55
N PHE A 542 12.14 7.58 -13.48
CA PHE A 542 13.36 8.13 -12.89
C PHE A 542 14.55 7.93 -13.83
N THR A 543 15.22 9.03 -14.18
CA THR A 543 16.35 9.03 -15.11
C THR A 543 17.52 9.78 -14.51
N TYR A 544 18.68 9.13 -14.42
CA TYR A 544 19.93 9.77 -14.02
C TYR A 544 20.64 10.38 -15.24
N LEU A 545 20.80 11.70 -15.24
CA LEU A 545 21.48 12.46 -16.28
C LEU A 545 22.95 12.62 -15.89
N ALA A 546 23.80 11.72 -16.39
CA ALA A 546 25.20 11.62 -15.98
C ALA A 546 26.03 12.88 -16.27
N ASP A 547 25.73 13.58 -17.36
CA ASP A 547 26.38 14.85 -17.75
C ASP A 547 26.05 16.00 -16.80
N GLN A 548 24.90 15.94 -16.12
CA GLN A 548 24.45 16.96 -15.17
C GLN A 548 24.52 16.49 -13.71
N LYS A 549 24.92 15.24 -13.47
CA LYS A 549 24.98 14.59 -12.15
C LYS A 549 23.70 14.73 -11.34
N LYS A 550 22.54 14.60 -11.99
CA LYS A 550 21.22 14.73 -11.34
C LYS A 550 20.25 13.64 -11.76
N THR A 551 19.35 13.29 -10.85
CA THR A 551 18.19 12.45 -11.16
C THR A 551 16.99 13.35 -11.44
N VAL A 552 16.26 13.07 -12.50
CA VAL A 552 14.99 13.73 -12.87
C VAL A 552 13.91 12.67 -13.07
N TYR A 553 12.66 13.10 -13.29
CA TYR A 553 11.57 12.18 -13.61
C TYR A 553 10.83 12.63 -14.86
N TYR A 554 10.67 11.71 -15.82
CA TYR A 554 9.85 11.91 -17.01
C TYR A 554 8.54 11.14 -16.86
N ASN A 555 7.40 11.77 -17.08
CA ASN A 555 6.10 11.09 -17.02
C ASN A 555 5.93 10.08 -18.17
N ASP A 556 4.79 9.37 -18.22
CA ASP A 556 4.52 8.36 -19.26
C ASP A 556 4.46 8.94 -20.69
N LYS A 557 4.27 10.27 -20.80
CA LYS A 557 4.36 11.02 -22.06
C LYS A 557 5.77 11.51 -22.36
N GLY A 558 6.77 11.16 -21.55
CA GLY A 558 8.17 11.55 -21.69
C GLY A 558 8.50 12.99 -21.24
N GLN A 559 7.59 13.67 -20.53
CA GLN A 559 7.76 15.07 -20.13
C GLN A 559 8.40 15.15 -18.75
N MET A 560 9.46 15.95 -18.60
CA MET A 560 10.14 16.17 -17.32
C MET A 560 9.19 16.85 -16.32
N LEU A 561 9.11 16.31 -15.11
CA LEU A 561 8.28 16.86 -14.02
C LEU A 561 9.06 17.79 -13.10
N TYR A 562 8.31 18.66 -12.42
CA TYR A 562 8.81 19.71 -11.52
C TYR A 562 7.94 19.80 -10.26
N GLY A 563 8.48 20.38 -9.19
CA GLY A 563 7.77 20.61 -7.94
C GLY A 563 7.37 19.32 -7.22
N TRP A 564 6.31 19.42 -6.41
CA TRP A 564 5.76 18.29 -5.68
C TRP A 564 5.06 17.30 -6.62
N GLN A 565 5.45 16.03 -6.54
CA GLN A 565 4.87 14.96 -7.34
C GLN A 565 4.59 13.74 -6.47
N THR A 566 3.44 13.10 -6.71
CA THR A 566 3.13 11.79 -6.14
C THR A 566 3.34 10.76 -7.24
N ILE A 567 4.34 9.90 -7.06
CA ILE A 567 4.72 8.87 -8.03
C ILE A 567 4.55 7.51 -7.33
N LYS A 568 3.59 6.71 -7.83
CA LYS A 568 3.09 5.51 -7.13
C LYS A 568 2.62 5.88 -5.70
N SER A 569 3.20 5.28 -4.66
CA SER A 569 2.92 5.55 -3.24
C SER A 569 3.95 6.47 -2.56
N GLY A 570 4.85 7.10 -3.32
CA GLY A 570 5.86 8.03 -2.78
C GLY A 570 5.58 9.48 -3.16
N ARG A 571 5.80 10.39 -2.21
CA ARG A 571 5.89 11.83 -2.50
C ARG A 571 7.34 12.21 -2.75
N TYR A 572 7.57 12.96 -3.81
CA TYR A 572 8.87 13.45 -4.27
C TYR A 572 8.77 14.95 -4.50
N TYR A 573 9.93 15.62 -4.44
CA TYR A 573 10.04 17.02 -4.83
C TYR A 573 11.12 17.15 -5.88
N PHE A 574 10.77 17.74 -7.01
CA PHE A 574 11.70 18.09 -8.09
C PHE A 574 11.90 19.59 -8.09
N ASP A 575 13.15 20.03 -8.21
CA ASP A 575 13.48 21.44 -8.26
C ASP A 575 12.67 22.16 -9.36
N PRO A 576 11.91 23.22 -9.04
CA PRO A 576 11.05 23.89 -10.02
C PRO A 576 11.76 24.49 -11.23
N ALA A 577 13.05 24.80 -11.13
CA ALA A 577 13.85 25.37 -12.22
C ALA A 577 14.62 24.29 -12.99
N LEU A 578 15.19 23.31 -12.28
CA LEU A 578 16.16 22.36 -12.85
C LEU A 578 15.60 20.95 -13.04
N GLY A 579 14.45 20.62 -12.44
CA GLY A 579 13.85 19.28 -12.44
C GLY A 579 14.61 18.25 -11.60
N THR A 580 15.65 18.67 -10.86
CA THR A 580 16.46 17.80 -10.01
C THR A 580 15.64 17.23 -8.86
N MET A 581 15.62 15.91 -8.70
CA MET A 581 15.00 15.25 -7.55
C MET A 581 15.72 15.65 -6.25
N ALA A 582 14.97 16.08 -5.26
CA ALA A 582 15.50 16.39 -3.93
C ALA A 582 15.88 15.10 -3.19
N THR A 583 17.04 15.15 -2.52
CA THR A 583 17.53 14.14 -1.59
C THR A 583 18.03 14.86 -0.33
N GLY A 584 17.97 14.19 0.82
CA GLY A 584 18.31 14.77 2.12
C GLY A 584 17.36 15.90 2.54
N GLN A 585 17.81 16.74 3.47
CA GLN A 585 17.03 17.89 3.91
C GLN A 585 16.94 18.96 2.83
N LYS A 586 15.71 19.44 2.58
CA LYS A 586 15.47 20.52 1.63
C LYS A 586 14.40 21.45 2.17
N HIS A 587 14.66 22.74 1.99
CA HIS A 587 13.66 23.77 2.21
C HIS A 587 12.79 23.91 0.95
N ALA A 588 11.50 23.62 1.07
CA ALA A 588 10.54 23.73 -0.03
C ALA A 588 9.41 24.67 0.39
N GLY A 589 9.40 25.89 -0.16
CA GLY A 589 8.51 26.96 0.30
C GLY A 589 8.99 27.52 1.64
N LYS A 590 8.20 27.34 2.71
CA LYS A 590 8.48 27.84 4.07
C LYS A 590 8.83 26.75 5.09
N ASP A 591 8.73 25.49 4.67
CA ASP A 591 8.81 24.34 5.56
C ASP A 591 10.03 23.47 5.18
N TRP A 592 10.64 22.85 6.19
CA TRP A 592 11.70 21.86 5.99
C TRP A 592 11.12 20.48 5.76
N TYR A 593 11.68 19.77 4.79
CA TYR A 593 11.36 18.39 4.44
C TYR A 593 12.65 17.58 4.40
N ASN A 594 12.53 16.26 4.54
CA ASN A 594 13.62 15.34 4.25
C ASN A 594 13.19 14.34 3.19
N PHE A 595 14.13 13.99 2.33
CA PHE A 595 13.95 13.00 1.29
C PHE A 595 15.01 11.92 1.46
N ASP A 596 14.61 10.66 1.35
CA ASP A 596 15.51 9.53 1.48
C ASP A 596 16.71 9.70 0.51
N PRO A 597 17.96 9.63 0.98
CA PRO A 597 19.12 9.93 0.16
C PRO A 597 19.30 9.02 -1.06
N LYS A 598 18.74 7.80 -1.03
CA LYS A 598 18.89 6.80 -2.11
C LYS A 598 17.74 6.86 -3.11
N THR A 599 16.52 6.98 -2.60
CA THR A 599 15.30 6.85 -3.38
C THR A 599 14.67 8.20 -3.71
N GLY A 600 14.97 9.25 -2.95
CA GLY A 600 14.33 10.56 -3.05
C GLY A 600 12.92 10.63 -2.48
N LYS A 601 12.42 9.55 -1.88
CA LYS A 601 11.08 9.51 -1.29
C LYS A 601 11.04 10.38 -0.02
N MET A 602 10.05 11.24 0.09
CA MET A 602 9.84 12.10 1.26
C MET A 602 9.71 11.27 2.54
N SER A 603 10.49 11.62 3.56
CA SER A 603 10.46 11.00 4.89
C SER A 603 9.31 11.55 5.73
N THR A 604 8.78 10.70 6.61
CA THR A 604 7.83 11.04 7.68
C THR A 604 8.27 10.33 8.97
N GLY A 605 7.72 10.73 10.11
CA GLY A 605 8.06 10.15 11.40
C GLY A 605 9.36 10.69 11.99
N LEU A 606 9.83 10.03 13.06
CA LEU A 606 11.12 10.30 13.68
C LEU A 606 12.25 9.91 12.71
N THR A 607 13.11 10.86 12.40
CA THR A 607 14.19 10.68 11.42
C THR A 607 15.51 11.12 12.03
N TYR A 608 16.51 10.23 12.03
CA TYR A 608 17.86 10.55 12.43
C TYR A 608 18.66 11.12 11.23
N LEU A 609 19.17 12.34 11.39
CA LEU A 609 19.97 13.05 10.39
C LEU A 609 21.45 12.90 10.76
N ALA A 610 22.13 11.97 10.10
CA ALA A 610 23.51 11.59 10.44
C ALA A 610 24.53 12.71 10.23
N ASP A 611 24.32 13.54 9.20
CA ASP A 611 25.14 14.72 8.86
C ASP A 611 25.08 15.82 9.93
N GLN A 612 23.99 15.85 10.71
CA GLN A 612 23.74 16.84 11.75
C GLN A 612 23.72 16.25 13.16
N ASN A 613 23.95 14.94 13.29
CA ASN A 613 23.93 14.20 14.55
C ASN A 613 22.69 14.50 15.42
N LYS A 614 21.50 14.53 14.81
CA LYS A 614 20.25 14.86 15.51
C LYS A 614 19.06 14.06 14.99
N THR A 615 18.12 13.76 15.88
CA THR A 615 16.80 13.24 15.51
C THR A 615 15.81 14.40 15.37
N VAL A 616 14.99 14.39 14.33
CA VAL A 616 13.90 15.33 14.10
C VAL A 616 12.59 14.57 13.85
N TYR A 617 11.45 15.27 13.84
CA TYR A 617 10.16 14.67 13.48
C TYR A 617 9.55 15.34 12.26
N TYR A 618 9.19 14.55 11.25
CA TYR A 618 8.42 14.99 10.10
C TYR A 618 6.98 14.48 10.22
N ALA A 619 5.99 15.39 10.20
CA ALA A 619 4.59 14.99 10.24
C ALA A 619 4.19 14.21 8.96
N ASN A 620 2.97 13.65 8.92
CA ASN A 620 2.48 12.88 7.76
C ASN A 620 2.48 13.67 6.44
N ASN A 621 2.37 15.00 6.50
CA ASN A 621 2.49 15.88 5.33
C ASN A 621 3.95 16.17 4.92
N GLY A 622 4.93 15.62 5.64
CA GLY A 622 6.37 15.74 5.43
C GLY A 622 7.04 16.92 6.11
N LYS A 623 6.29 17.79 6.80
CA LYS A 623 6.86 19.02 7.39
C LYS A 623 7.59 18.72 8.69
N MET A 624 8.79 19.25 8.84
CA MET A 624 9.54 19.19 10.10
C MET A 624 8.77 19.90 11.21
N GLN A 625 8.67 19.26 12.37
CA GLN A 625 7.95 19.79 13.53
C GLN A 625 8.90 20.34 14.58
N TYR A 626 8.36 21.23 15.40
CA TYR A 626 9.08 21.97 16.44
C TYR A 626 8.26 21.99 17.73
N GLY A 627 8.89 22.25 18.87
CA GLY A 627 8.21 22.30 20.17
C GLY A 627 7.70 20.94 20.62
N GLN A 628 6.72 20.93 21.51
CA GLN A 628 6.13 19.69 22.00
C GLN A 628 5.20 19.06 20.98
N GLN A 629 5.36 17.76 20.74
CA GLN A 629 4.55 16.99 19.79
C GLN A 629 4.08 15.69 20.42
N ASN A 630 2.79 15.37 20.27
CA ASN A 630 2.23 14.08 20.64
C ASN A 630 2.29 13.16 19.41
N VAL A 631 3.07 12.09 19.50
CA VAL A 631 3.25 11.12 18.43
C VAL A 631 2.89 9.74 19.00
N ASN A 632 1.77 9.19 18.53
CA ASN A 632 1.24 7.88 18.96
C ASN A 632 1.11 7.76 20.49
N GLY A 633 0.51 8.77 21.13
CA GLY A 633 0.28 8.80 22.58
C GLY A 633 1.50 9.16 23.43
N LYS A 634 2.66 9.40 22.81
CA LYS A 634 3.90 9.78 23.49
C LYS A 634 4.28 11.21 23.17
N TRP A 635 4.60 11.98 24.21
CA TRP A 635 5.07 13.36 24.04
C TRP A 635 6.57 13.41 23.80
N TYR A 636 6.99 14.19 22.82
CA TYR A 636 8.37 14.52 22.48
C TYR A 636 8.54 16.03 22.50
N LEU A 637 9.78 16.52 22.66
CA LEU A 637 10.12 17.93 22.53
C LEU A 637 11.18 18.11 21.44
N PHE A 638 10.89 18.98 20.48
CA PHE A 638 11.81 19.38 19.43
C PHE A 638 12.23 20.83 19.63
N ASP A 639 13.52 21.09 19.44
CA ASP A 639 14.10 22.43 19.51
C ASP A 639 13.35 23.39 18.58
N LYS A 640 12.95 24.57 19.07
CA LYS A 640 12.11 25.51 18.31
C LYS A 640 12.79 26.11 17.07
N VAL A 641 14.11 26.00 16.94
CA VAL A 641 14.88 26.55 15.82
C VAL A 641 15.42 25.44 14.92
N THR A 642 16.06 24.45 15.52
CA THR A 642 16.80 23.41 14.79
C THR A 642 16.00 22.14 14.53
N GLY A 643 14.84 21.99 15.18
CA GLY A 643 14.01 20.78 15.13
C GLY A 643 14.62 19.57 15.86
N ALA A 644 15.76 19.72 16.52
CA ALA A 644 16.46 18.64 17.21
C ALA A 644 15.64 18.13 18.41
N MET A 645 15.43 16.82 18.49
CA MET A 645 14.78 16.17 19.62
C MET A 645 15.58 16.40 20.90
N LYS A 646 14.91 16.87 21.95
CA LYS A 646 15.47 17.08 23.29
C LYS A 646 15.22 15.85 24.15
N THR A 647 16.19 15.55 25.01
CA THR A 647 16.12 14.52 26.06
C THR A 647 16.53 15.12 27.41
N GLY A 648 16.39 14.38 28.50
CA GLY A 648 16.73 14.84 29.83
C GLY A 648 15.68 15.74 30.47
N LEU A 649 16.06 16.43 31.55
CA LEU A 649 15.22 17.43 32.21
C LEU A 649 15.12 18.68 31.33
N GLN A 650 13.90 19.10 31.00
CA GLN A 650 13.64 20.23 30.11
C GLN A 650 12.63 21.17 30.75
N TYR A 651 12.97 22.47 30.80
CA TYR A 651 12.05 23.51 31.22
C TYR A 651 11.27 24.04 30.03
N ILE A 652 9.94 23.92 30.09
CA ILE A 652 9.03 24.40 29.06
C ILE A 652 8.48 25.76 29.50
N ALA A 653 9.10 26.83 29.00
CA ALA A 653 8.81 28.20 29.42
C ALA A 653 7.33 28.57 29.29
N ASP A 654 6.71 28.26 28.15
CA ASP A 654 5.31 28.60 27.86
C ASP A 654 4.32 27.93 28.83
N GLN A 655 4.71 26.83 29.46
CA GLN A 655 3.90 26.07 30.41
C GLN A 655 4.43 26.17 31.85
N LYS A 656 5.52 26.92 32.07
CA LYS A 656 6.20 27.13 33.35
C LYS A 656 6.46 25.84 34.14
N LYS A 657 6.83 24.75 33.47
CA LYS A 657 7.07 23.45 34.10
C LYS A 657 8.36 22.80 33.62
N THR A 658 9.01 22.06 34.50
CA THR A 658 10.09 21.13 34.14
C THR A 658 9.50 19.75 33.91
N VAL A 659 9.90 19.06 32.85
CA VAL A 659 9.53 17.68 32.54
C VAL A 659 10.78 16.86 32.27
N TYR A 660 10.66 15.54 32.24
CA TYR A 660 11.77 14.65 31.88
C TYR A 660 11.45 13.87 30.60
N TYR A 661 12.34 13.96 29.62
CA TYR A 661 12.32 13.15 28.40
C TYR A 661 13.39 12.06 28.52
N ASN A 662 13.01 10.79 28.36
CA ASN A 662 13.97 9.69 28.42
C ASN A 662 14.95 9.70 27.23
N LYS A 663 15.87 8.72 27.17
CA LYS A 663 16.84 8.58 26.08
C LYS A 663 16.21 8.44 24.68
N ASP A 664 14.98 7.93 24.61
CA ASP A 664 14.22 7.77 23.38
C ASP A 664 13.39 9.04 23.06
N GLY A 665 13.54 10.11 23.86
CA GLY A 665 12.84 11.39 23.68
C GLY A 665 11.41 11.41 24.19
N GLN A 666 10.97 10.41 24.95
CA GLN A 666 9.59 10.27 25.42
C GLN A 666 9.43 10.90 26.81
N MET A 667 8.42 11.77 26.97
CA MET A 667 8.10 12.38 28.26
C MET A 667 7.71 11.32 29.28
N GLN A 668 8.28 11.41 30.48
CA GLN A 668 8.05 10.48 31.57
C GLN A 668 7.09 11.05 32.63
N TYR A 669 6.49 10.13 33.37
CA TYR A 669 5.48 10.38 34.38
C TYR A 669 5.80 9.58 35.65
N GLY A 670 5.18 9.93 36.77
CA GLY A 670 5.38 9.23 38.04
C GLY A 670 6.82 9.33 38.55
N GLN A 671 7.21 8.35 39.38
CA GLN A 671 8.55 8.31 39.94
C GLN A 671 9.58 7.85 38.92
N GLN A 672 10.68 8.59 38.79
CA GLN A 672 11.76 8.28 37.85
C GLN A 672 13.12 8.40 38.55
N ASN A 673 13.95 7.37 38.38
CA ASN A 673 15.34 7.40 38.80
C ASN A 673 16.21 7.91 37.65
N VAL A 674 16.76 9.11 37.81
CA VAL A 674 17.62 9.77 36.82
C VAL A 674 18.99 9.98 37.45
N ASN A 675 19.99 9.24 36.94
CA ASN A 675 21.37 9.28 37.41
C ASN A 675 21.50 9.08 38.94
N GLY A 676 20.78 8.11 39.50
CA GLY A 676 20.86 7.76 40.93
C GLY A 676 20.01 8.66 41.84
N LYS A 677 19.25 9.61 41.29
CA LYS A 677 18.37 10.49 42.04
C LYS A 677 16.92 10.25 41.63
N TRP A 678 16.02 10.16 42.61
CA TRP A 678 14.59 10.01 42.37
C TRP A 678 13.91 11.36 42.20
N TYR A 679 13.08 11.45 41.18
CA TYR A 679 12.20 12.58 40.87
C TYR A 679 10.75 12.08 40.80
N LEU A 680 9.79 12.97 40.99
CA LEU A 680 8.37 12.70 40.76
C LEU A 680 7.83 13.62 39.68
N PHE A 681 7.20 13.07 38.65
CA PHE A 681 6.51 13.81 37.60
C PHE A 681 5.01 13.56 37.70
N ASP A 682 4.23 14.62 37.54
CA ASP A 682 2.77 14.57 37.52
C ASP A 682 2.26 13.59 36.46
N ASN A 683 1.36 12.68 36.81
CA ASN A 683 0.91 11.60 35.92
C ASN A 683 0.15 12.06 34.67
N TRP A 684 -0.30 13.32 34.62
CA TRP A 684 -1.07 13.87 33.52
C TRP A 684 -0.28 14.88 32.71
N THR A 685 0.36 15.81 33.41
CA THR A 685 1.03 16.95 32.80
C THR A 685 2.53 16.72 32.59
N GLY A 686 3.11 15.69 33.21
CA GLY A 686 4.55 15.43 33.26
C GLY A 686 5.34 16.46 34.07
N ALA A 687 4.67 17.40 34.76
CA ALA A 687 5.32 18.45 35.53
C ALA A 687 6.08 17.86 36.73
N MET A 688 7.35 18.20 36.89
CA MET A 688 8.17 17.81 38.04
C MET A 688 7.56 18.37 39.32
N LYS A 689 7.31 17.50 40.30
CA LYS A 689 6.81 17.85 41.63
C LYS A 689 7.99 18.12 42.57
N THR A 690 7.78 19.05 43.49
CA THR A 690 8.69 19.39 44.59
C THR A 690 7.93 19.42 45.91
N GLY A 691 8.63 19.53 47.03
CA GLY A 691 8.04 19.58 48.37
C GLY A 691 7.60 18.22 48.90
N PHE A 692 6.74 18.23 49.92
CA PHE A 692 6.14 17.01 50.49
C PHE A 692 5.14 16.40 49.50
N GLN A 693 5.28 15.11 49.22
CA GLN A 693 4.43 14.39 48.29
C GLN A 693 4.02 13.06 48.90
N TYR A 694 2.73 12.74 48.86
CA TYR A 694 2.21 11.44 49.26
C TYR A 694 2.13 10.52 48.04
N ILE A 695 2.76 9.35 48.13
CA ILE A 695 2.83 8.34 47.08
C ILE A 695 1.86 7.22 47.49
N ALA A 696 0.67 7.24 46.92
CA ALA A 696 -0.46 6.43 47.38
C ALA A 696 -0.23 4.92 47.25
N ASP A 697 0.35 4.47 46.14
CA ASP A 697 0.70 3.08 45.86
C ASP A 697 1.72 2.51 46.86
N GLN A 698 2.61 3.37 47.38
CA GLN A 698 3.63 2.99 48.35
C GLN A 698 3.25 3.39 49.79
N LYS A 699 2.07 3.98 49.99
CA LYS A 699 1.53 4.45 51.28
C LYS A 699 2.54 5.25 52.10
N LYS A 700 3.29 6.15 51.46
CA LYS A 700 4.34 6.93 52.12
C LYS A 700 4.35 8.38 51.69
N THR A 701 4.70 9.26 52.62
CA THR A 701 5.06 10.65 52.33
C THR A 701 6.56 10.75 52.13
N VAL A 702 7.00 11.46 51.10
CA VAL A 702 8.41 11.76 50.83
C VAL A 702 8.58 13.27 50.66
N TYR A 703 9.83 13.74 50.59
CA TYR A 703 10.13 15.13 50.28
C TYR A 703 11.07 15.25 49.09
N TYR A 704 10.67 16.04 48.09
CA TYR A 704 11.49 16.42 46.94
C TYR A 704 12.00 17.85 47.13
N ASN A 705 13.31 18.07 47.01
CA ASN A 705 13.89 19.41 47.18
C ASN A 705 13.52 20.36 46.02
N LYS A 706 14.02 21.61 46.04
CA LYS A 706 13.77 22.61 44.99
C LYS A 706 14.24 22.17 43.59
N ASP A 707 15.23 21.27 43.52
CA ASP A 707 15.74 20.70 42.27
C ASP A 707 14.96 19.44 41.86
N GLY A 708 13.90 19.07 42.61
CA GLY A 708 13.06 17.91 42.35
C GLY A 708 13.61 16.58 42.84
N GLN A 709 14.68 16.58 43.65
CA GLN A 709 15.37 15.35 44.08
C GLN A 709 14.80 14.86 45.42
N MET A 710 14.43 13.58 45.50
CA MET A 710 13.95 12.95 46.74
C MET A 710 15.03 12.99 47.81
N GLN A 711 14.65 13.39 49.02
CA GLN A 711 15.56 13.50 50.16
C GLN A 711 15.50 12.28 51.08
N TYR A 712 16.60 12.05 51.78
CA TYR A 712 16.82 10.91 52.66
C TYR A 712 17.46 11.38 53.97
N GLY A 713 17.31 10.60 55.04
CA GLY A 713 17.83 10.92 56.37
C GLY A 713 17.19 12.17 56.99
N GLN A 714 17.87 12.77 57.96
CA GLN A 714 17.38 13.99 58.61
C GLN A 714 17.53 15.21 57.70
N GLN A 715 16.46 16.01 57.61
CA GLN A 715 16.39 17.22 56.81
C GLN A 715 15.75 18.35 57.60
N ASN A 716 16.33 19.56 57.52
CA ASN A 716 15.73 20.77 58.06
C ASN A 716 14.96 21.50 56.95
N ILE A 717 13.63 21.49 57.03
CA ILE A 717 12.74 22.06 56.03
C ILE A 717 11.91 23.14 56.72
N ASN A 718 12.12 24.40 56.30
CA ASN A 718 11.44 25.57 56.87
C ASN A 718 11.55 25.67 58.40
N GLY A 719 12.74 25.41 58.96
CA GLY A 719 13.01 25.53 60.39
C GLY A 719 12.54 24.34 61.24
N LYS A 720 12.02 23.28 60.62
CA LYS A 720 11.57 22.06 61.30
C LYS A 720 12.38 20.86 60.82
N TRP A 721 12.72 19.97 61.74
CA TRP A 721 13.45 18.75 61.44
C TRP A 721 12.48 17.61 61.12
N TYR A 722 12.80 16.91 60.03
CA TYR A 722 12.11 15.73 59.53
C TYR A 722 13.14 14.61 59.37
N ASN A 723 12.71 13.35 59.37
CA ASN A 723 13.54 12.23 58.98
C ASN A 723 12.86 11.44 57.86
N PHE A 724 13.63 11.06 56.86
CA PHE A 724 13.19 10.22 55.75
C PHE A 724 14.03 8.93 55.75
N ASP A 725 13.37 7.78 55.61
CA ASP A 725 14.04 6.49 55.55
C ASP A 725 15.12 6.47 54.47
N ARG A 726 16.31 5.94 54.79
CA ARG A 726 17.49 6.06 53.93
C ARG A 726 17.44 5.22 52.66
N VAL A 727 16.49 4.30 52.55
CA VAL A 727 16.34 3.42 51.39
C VAL A 727 15.13 3.84 50.58
N THR A 728 14.00 4.01 51.26
CA THR A 728 12.69 4.22 50.63
C THR A 728 12.29 5.70 50.55
N GLY A 729 12.93 6.58 51.32
CA GLY A 729 12.57 7.99 51.43
C GLY A 729 11.32 8.26 52.28
N ALA A 730 10.71 7.24 52.89
CA ALA A 730 9.48 7.39 53.67
C ALA A 730 9.69 8.29 54.89
N MET A 731 8.84 9.30 55.06
CA MET A 731 8.87 10.21 56.20
C MET A 731 8.55 9.44 57.49
N SER A 732 9.40 9.60 58.50
CA SER A 732 9.17 9.01 59.83
C SER A 732 8.13 9.79 60.62
N THR A 733 7.27 9.05 61.33
CA THR A 733 6.36 9.55 62.37
C THR A 733 6.52 8.67 63.61
N GLY A 734 6.05 9.15 64.77
CA GLY A 734 6.16 8.43 66.03
C GLY A 734 7.58 8.44 66.62
N LEU A 735 7.79 7.57 67.62
CA LEU A 735 9.09 7.35 68.24
C LEU A 735 10.04 6.69 67.23
N THR A 736 11.14 7.36 66.90
CA THR A 736 12.10 6.93 65.89
C THR A 736 13.51 6.87 66.48
N TYR A 737 14.19 5.73 66.33
CA TYR A 737 15.59 5.59 66.71
C TYR A 737 16.51 5.98 65.54
N LEU A 738 17.33 7.01 65.74
CA LEU A 738 18.31 7.50 64.76
C LEU A 738 19.66 6.83 65.01
N ALA A 739 19.94 5.75 64.28
CA ALA A 739 21.11 4.90 64.51
C ALA A 739 22.45 5.66 64.48
N ASP A 740 22.65 6.58 63.53
CA ASP A 740 23.91 7.32 63.41
C ASP A 740 24.16 8.29 64.57
N GLN A 741 23.10 8.69 65.26
CA GLN A 741 23.16 9.63 66.39
C GLN A 741 22.91 8.94 67.73
N LYS A 742 22.64 7.62 67.73
CA LYS A 742 22.37 6.78 68.90
C LYS A 742 21.33 7.39 69.85
N LYS A 743 20.25 7.97 69.29
CA LYS A 743 19.19 8.63 70.07
C LYS A 743 17.80 8.28 69.54
N THR A 744 16.83 8.22 70.45
CA THR A 744 15.41 8.18 70.09
C THR A 744 14.85 9.59 70.08
N VAL A 745 14.10 9.94 69.04
CA VAL A 745 13.38 11.21 68.93
C VAL A 745 11.91 10.93 68.64
N TYR A 746 11.04 11.94 68.76
CA TYR A 746 9.64 11.82 68.38
C TYR A 746 9.30 12.77 67.24
N TYR A 747 8.71 12.21 66.17
CA TYR A 747 8.13 12.97 65.06
C TYR A 747 6.61 12.92 65.19
N ASN A 748 5.93 14.08 65.18
CA ASN A 748 4.46 14.10 65.22
C ASN A 748 3.85 13.56 63.91
N ASP A 749 2.51 13.52 63.80
CA ASP A 749 1.80 13.00 62.62
C ASP A 749 2.08 13.79 61.34
N LYS A 750 2.59 15.02 61.47
CA LYS A 750 3.07 15.85 60.35
C LYS A 750 4.55 15.64 60.04
N GLY A 751 5.20 14.66 60.68
CA GLY A 751 6.62 14.31 60.54
C GLY A 751 7.59 15.30 61.18
N GLN A 752 7.13 16.21 62.03
CA GLN A 752 7.96 17.26 62.63
C GLN A 752 8.56 16.78 63.95
N MET A 753 9.88 16.89 64.11
CA MET A 753 10.57 16.54 65.36
C MET A 753 10.07 17.43 66.50
N GLN A 754 9.69 16.80 67.61
CA GLN A 754 9.20 17.48 68.81
C GLN A 754 10.31 17.66 69.85
N TYR A 755 10.09 18.62 70.75
CA TYR A 755 11.00 19.01 71.81
C TYR A 755 10.20 19.23 73.10
N GLY A 756 10.86 19.14 74.25
CA GLY A 756 10.23 19.29 75.57
C GLY A 756 9.25 18.17 75.92
N LYS A 757 8.34 18.43 76.88
CA LYS A 757 7.29 17.49 77.30
C LYS A 757 6.29 17.21 76.18
N GLN A 758 6.06 15.94 75.90
CA GLN A 758 5.07 15.45 74.94
C GLN A 758 4.26 14.31 75.57
N VAL A 759 2.96 14.23 75.25
CA VAL A 759 2.09 13.12 75.66
C VAL A 759 1.84 12.24 74.43
N ILE A 760 2.27 10.98 74.48
CA ILE A 760 2.21 10.02 73.38
C ILE A 760 1.53 8.76 73.94
N ASP A 761 0.39 8.37 73.35
CA ASP A 761 -0.42 7.22 73.79
C ASP A 761 -0.70 7.20 75.32
N GLY A 762 -1.02 8.36 75.89
CA GLY A 762 -1.32 8.53 77.32
C GLY A 762 -0.10 8.54 78.25
N LYS A 763 1.13 8.43 77.72
CA LYS A 763 2.39 8.51 78.49
C LYS A 763 3.11 9.83 78.24
N THR A 764 3.67 10.42 79.29
CA THR A 764 4.47 11.65 79.17
C THR A 764 5.94 11.30 78.94
N TYR A 765 6.53 11.90 77.90
CA TYR A 765 7.94 11.81 77.54
C TYR A 765 8.56 13.21 77.53
N GLU A 766 9.82 13.36 77.92
CA GLU A 766 10.56 14.63 77.82
C GLU A 766 11.67 14.50 76.77
N PHE A 767 11.69 15.40 75.79
CA PHE A 767 12.71 15.45 74.75
C PHE A 767 13.60 16.69 74.94
N ASP A 768 14.92 16.51 74.78
CA ASP A 768 15.90 17.58 74.89
C ASP A 768 15.56 18.76 73.97
N ARG A 769 15.58 19.99 74.50
CA ARG A 769 15.09 21.18 73.80
C ARG A 769 15.96 21.65 72.63
N VAL A 770 17.15 21.07 72.45
CA VAL A 770 18.08 21.45 71.39
C VAL A 770 18.24 20.31 70.38
N THR A 771 18.40 19.09 70.87
CA THR A 771 18.75 17.92 70.07
C THR A 771 17.54 17.02 69.78
N GLY A 772 16.42 17.20 70.47
CA GLY A 772 15.22 16.36 70.35
C GLY A 772 15.37 14.94 70.90
N ALA A 773 16.48 14.63 71.58
CA ALA A 773 16.74 13.31 72.14
C ALA A 773 15.80 13.01 73.33
N LEU A 774 15.24 11.81 73.39
CA LEU A 774 14.47 11.34 74.53
C LEU A 774 15.36 11.33 75.79
N LEU A 775 14.96 12.08 76.81
CA LEU A 775 15.63 12.11 78.10
C LEU A 775 15.15 10.93 78.94
N LYS A 776 16.07 10.36 79.72
CA LYS A 776 15.78 9.25 80.63
C LYS A 776 15.08 9.72 81.89
#